data_AF-A0A5J5F077-F1
#
_entry.id   AF-A0A5J5F077-F1
#
_cell.length_a   1.000
_cell.length_b   1.000
_cell.length_c   1.000
_cell.angle_alpha   90.00
_cell.angle_beta   90.00
_cell.angle_gamma   90.00
#
_symmetry.space_group_name_H-M   'P 1'
#
loop_
_entity.id
_entity.type
_entity.pdbx_description
1 polymer ?
#
loop_
_entity_poly.entity_id
_entity_poly.type
_entity_poly.pdbx_seq_one_letter_code
_entity_poly.pdbx_strand_id
1 'polypeptide(L)'
;MAYISTAESEDLQGICYPRTEQAEHLAVVCALIPKSPAVRDAALTAVDKAVSSDTLMLSERISALLEAYSEENDDSMGFAWSPSAGETVRAKLQRVFNTAQPILLESASDASQVNVLRRAASLFPTLDREQALQHVAKNRKRSTLTENTIALIDALVEDSDDASTPEMKGWFLMAFDHLTRRFAEDAVLAPKVTTFAKALGKFLARREVTLDKLVPRSTLNAALEAGLQKHIAIPEVVCFATNVVVLSSPKSLDLAKLLQIVLGHPENPLAFLDTIYEPQDIHHYLAFLILKLFQAGKAALCNIATLDGVMALYRGTNNFIDGVLLKIITRVEGHLTRSCASRVSSWSVLGSTEKPLISRVRGRLEVAINGKMLAKSVFHFIPTSIAAEEEDFDTLDSYLQAIKDNTLPVGKAYDPRFLLPALTFCVFSDAQILDAQAAVERHCLAYALTGLSSTSAAIRSMAIGFLNALASKLEDSAYRGKTQLNHLVLSILASLQTSPQEPLPAAMSIFLAQASQVLANPTHFLYEKVMQLLLRSPLLQLHDIPLMLSTAHVDGNENAHKEVAWILNVLSAGIKSPQDLLLYRKRNVFGNVLALYASPNATERTREKVVELLWNAAAVEGAGTTLITRNGVVAWIEQQLGTQLDGGVELKRLLARLWEGAHKTHVKEWSRGAVGAHFVAAVV
;
A
#
# COMPACT_ATOMS: atom_id res chain seq x y z
N MET A 1 -5.38 40.93 -14.07
CA MET A 1 -5.53 39.64 -13.35
C MET A 1 -4.26 38.80 -13.40
N ALA A 2 -3.78 38.31 -14.56
CA ALA A 2 -2.58 37.45 -14.66
C ALA A 2 -1.26 38.07 -14.13
N TYR A 3 -1.12 39.39 -14.20
CA TYR A 3 0.03 40.13 -13.63
C TYR A 3 -0.07 40.27 -12.09
N ILE A 4 -1.29 40.35 -11.55
CA ILE A 4 -1.53 40.51 -10.11
C ILE A 4 -1.40 39.16 -9.39
N SER A 5 -1.76 38.05 -10.05
CA SER A 5 -1.59 36.71 -9.49
C SER A 5 -0.11 36.32 -9.31
N THR A 6 0.80 36.91 -10.09
CA THR A 6 2.25 36.59 -10.10
C THR A 6 3.14 37.57 -9.33
N ALA A 7 2.65 38.76 -8.98
CA ALA A 7 3.40 39.77 -8.22
C ALA A 7 3.57 39.43 -6.72
N GLU A 8 4.73 39.75 -6.16
CA GLU A 8 5.06 39.59 -4.73
C GLU A 8 4.57 40.79 -3.89
N SER A 9 4.50 40.61 -2.56
CA SER A 9 4.03 41.64 -1.61
C SER A 9 4.78 42.97 -1.75
N GLU A 10 6.08 42.91 -2.03
CA GLU A 10 6.96 44.08 -2.15
C GLU A 10 6.66 44.90 -3.42
N ASP A 11 6.24 44.25 -4.51
CA ASP A 11 5.90 44.90 -5.79
C ASP A 11 4.57 45.69 -5.75
N LEU A 12 3.76 45.45 -4.71
CA LEU A 12 2.40 46.01 -4.57
C LEU A 12 2.32 47.11 -3.49
N GLN A 13 3.46 47.54 -2.95
CA GLN A 13 3.53 48.65 -1.99
C GLN A 13 3.08 49.98 -2.63
N GLY A 14 2.13 50.67 -1.99
CA GLY A 14 1.61 51.97 -2.45
C GLY A 14 0.28 51.92 -3.21
N ILE A 15 -0.28 50.74 -3.48
CA ILE A 15 -1.60 50.61 -4.10
C ILE A 15 -2.70 50.97 -3.08
N CYS A 16 -3.47 52.01 -3.38
CA CYS A 16 -4.59 52.46 -2.56
C CYS A 16 -5.91 51.79 -2.96
N TYR A 17 -6.78 51.56 -1.97
CA TYR A 17 -8.15 51.09 -2.19
C TYR A 17 -8.93 52.12 -3.03
N PRO A 18 -9.60 51.71 -4.12
CA PRO A 18 -10.28 52.63 -5.03
C PRO A 18 -11.44 53.36 -4.32
N ARG A 19 -11.60 54.67 -4.61
CA ARG A 19 -12.63 55.55 -4.02
C ARG A 19 -14.00 55.45 -4.70
N THR A 20 -14.09 54.82 -5.87
CA THR A 20 -15.34 54.70 -6.67
C THR A 20 -15.64 53.25 -6.99
N GLU A 21 -16.85 52.80 -6.63
CA GLU A 21 -17.32 51.42 -6.74
C GLU A 21 -17.98 51.17 -8.10
N GLN A 22 -17.18 50.84 -9.12
CA GLN A 22 -17.71 50.25 -10.36
C GLN A 22 -17.43 48.74 -10.34
N ALA A 23 -18.34 47.95 -10.92
CA ALA A 23 -18.26 46.48 -10.94
C ALA A 23 -16.93 45.94 -11.51
N GLU A 24 -16.33 46.65 -12.47
CA GLU A 24 -15.07 46.27 -13.14
C GLU A 24 -13.84 46.38 -12.22
N HIS A 25 -13.89 47.18 -11.15
CA HIS A 25 -12.81 47.33 -10.18
C HIS A 25 -12.90 46.33 -9.02
N LEU A 26 -14.05 45.72 -8.78
CA LEU A 26 -14.28 44.81 -7.65
C LEU A 26 -13.39 43.58 -7.70
N ALA A 27 -13.31 42.92 -8.86
CA ALA A 27 -12.49 41.72 -9.05
C ALA A 27 -10.99 41.98 -8.79
N VAL A 28 -10.51 43.18 -9.15
CA VAL A 28 -9.12 43.62 -8.92
C VAL A 28 -8.87 43.87 -7.44
N VAL A 29 -9.82 44.51 -6.75
CA VAL A 29 -9.74 44.74 -5.30
C VAL A 29 -9.77 43.43 -4.53
N CYS A 30 -10.69 42.51 -4.85
CA CYS A 30 -10.78 41.19 -4.22
C CYS A 30 -9.49 40.39 -4.39
N ALA A 31 -8.83 40.47 -5.57
CA ALA A 31 -7.55 39.81 -5.81
C ALA A 31 -6.36 40.42 -5.03
N LEU A 32 -6.46 41.70 -4.61
CA LEU A 32 -5.40 42.41 -3.87
C LEU A 32 -5.50 42.26 -2.35
N ILE A 33 -6.69 41.94 -1.81
CA ILE A 33 -6.95 41.78 -0.37
C ILE A 33 -6.03 40.72 0.30
N PRO A 34 -5.80 39.53 -0.30
CA PRO A 34 -4.88 38.55 0.30
C PRO A 34 -3.43 39.03 0.28
N LYS A 35 -3.04 39.83 -0.72
CA LYS A 35 -1.64 40.18 -1.02
C LYS A 35 -1.12 41.46 -0.37
N SER A 36 -2.00 42.42 -0.02
CA SER A 36 -1.58 43.72 0.54
C SER A 36 -2.27 44.01 1.89
N PRO A 37 -1.51 44.20 2.99
CA PRO A 37 -2.07 44.53 4.31
C PRO A 37 -2.89 45.82 4.31
N ALA A 38 -2.41 46.86 3.60
CA ALA A 38 -3.10 48.15 3.53
C ALA A 38 -4.45 48.07 2.81
N VAL A 39 -4.53 47.26 1.74
CA VAL A 39 -5.79 46.99 1.02
C VAL A 39 -6.73 46.14 1.88
N ARG A 40 -6.19 45.18 2.64
CA ARG A 40 -6.93 44.32 3.56
C ARG A 40 -7.62 45.12 4.67
N ASP A 41 -6.92 46.05 5.33
CA ASP A 41 -7.46 46.90 6.39
C ASP A 41 -8.49 47.91 5.86
N ALA A 42 -8.24 48.48 4.68
CA ALA A 42 -9.17 49.37 4.00
C ALA A 42 -10.46 48.64 3.59
N ALA A 43 -10.34 47.41 3.07
CA ALA A 43 -11.47 46.56 2.72
C ALA A 43 -12.31 46.19 3.96
N LEU A 44 -11.66 45.83 5.07
CA LEU A 44 -12.34 45.53 6.33
C LEU A 44 -13.17 46.74 6.82
N THR A 45 -12.59 47.94 6.71
CA THR A 45 -13.26 49.20 7.12
C THR A 45 -14.40 49.59 6.18
N ALA A 46 -14.27 49.28 4.88
CA ALA A 46 -15.31 49.52 3.88
C ALA A 46 -16.51 48.58 4.08
N VAL A 47 -16.26 47.29 4.34
CA VAL A 47 -17.32 46.29 4.55
C VAL A 47 -18.06 46.54 5.88
N ASP A 48 -17.38 47.00 6.94
CA ASP A 48 -18.00 47.39 8.22
C ASP A 48 -18.93 48.62 8.08
N LYS A 49 -18.71 49.46 7.05
CA LYS A 49 -19.56 50.64 6.74
C LYS A 49 -20.68 50.35 5.74
N ALA A 50 -20.52 49.37 4.84
CA ALA A 50 -21.40 49.10 3.70
C ALA A 50 -22.60 48.19 4.00
N VAL A 51 -22.98 48.03 5.27
CA VAL A 51 -23.93 47.05 5.79
C VAL A 51 -25.36 47.16 5.19
N SER A 52 -25.65 48.18 4.38
CA SER A 52 -26.99 48.48 3.85
C SER A 52 -27.11 48.60 2.32
N SER A 53 -26.09 48.33 1.50
CA SER A 53 -26.18 48.51 0.04
C SER A 53 -25.45 47.45 -0.79
N ASP A 54 -26.22 46.83 -1.68
CA ASP A 54 -25.85 45.93 -2.80
C ASP A 54 -25.17 44.58 -2.45
N THR A 55 -25.90 43.49 -2.72
CA THR A 55 -25.71 42.18 -2.09
C THR A 55 -24.72 41.26 -2.80
N LEU A 56 -24.53 41.45 -4.11
CA LEU A 56 -23.58 40.68 -4.94
C LEU A 56 -22.13 41.13 -4.74
N MET A 57 -21.91 42.43 -4.50
CA MET A 57 -20.57 43.01 -4.27
C MET A 57 -20.02 42.66 -2.87
N LEU A 58 -20.91 42.38 -1.92
CA LEU A 58 -20.57 42.08 -0.53
C LEU A 58 -20.01 40.65 -0.38
N SER A 59 -20.56 39.67 -1.10
CA SER A 59 -20.15 38.26 -1.00
C SER A 59 -18.72 38.04 -1.49
N GLU A 60 -18.32 38.65 -2.60
CA GLU A 60 -16.96 38.53 -3.14
C GLU A 60 -15.92 39.18 -2.21
N ARG A 61 -16.25 40.34 -1.62
CA ARG A 61 -15.36 41.03 -0.65
C ARG A 61 -15.22 40.25 0.64
N ILE A 62 -16.31 39.69 1.17
CA ILE A 62 -16.27 38.83 2.36
C ILE A 62 -15.47 37.56 2.04
N SER A 63 -15.64 36.97 0.85
CA SER A 63 -14.87 35.80 0.42
C SER A 63 -13.36 36.07 0.42
N ALA A 64 -12.95 37.18 -0.18
CA ALA A 64 -11.54 37.60 -0.23
C ALA A 64 -10.96 37.94 1.15
N LEU A 65 -11.75 38.56 2.04
CA LEU A 65 -11.34 38.83 3.42
C LEU A 65 -11.20 37.55 4.25
N LEU A 66 -12.15 36.62 4.14
CA LEU A 66 -12.06 35.32 4.81
C LEU A 66 -10.85 34.54 4.29
N GLU A 67 -10.59 34.55 2.98
CA GLU A 67 -9.38 33.96 2.40
C GLU A 67 -8.09 34.51 2.99
N ALA A 68 -8.03 35.81 3.25
CA ALA A 68 -6.85 36.46 3.80
C ALA A 68 -6.64 36.21 5.31
N TYR A 69 -7.70 35.84 6.03
CA TYR A 69 -7.69 35.70 7.49
C TYR A 69 -7.92 34.26 7.99
N SER A 70 -8.14 33.30 7.10
CA SER A 70 -8.35 31.89 7.44
C SER A 70 -7.29 30.99 6.82
N GLU A 71 -6.84 29.99 7.57
CA GLU A 71 -5.98 28.91 7.10
C GLU A 71 -6.76 27.60 7.09
N GLU A 72 -6.46 26.72 6.13
CA GLU A 72 -7.08 25.40 6.02
C GLU A 72 -6.39 24.45 7.02
N ASN A 73 -7.16 23.67 7.76
CA ASN A 73 -6.59 22.71 8.72
C ASN A 73 -6.04 21.49 7.99
N ASP A 74 -4.82 21.06 8.32
CA ASP A 74 -4.19 19.89 7.68
C ASP A 74 -4.97 18.57 7.89
N ASP A 75 -5.69 18.43 9.02
CA ASP A 75 -6.38 17.19 9.42
C ASP A 75 -7.92 17.20 9.22
N SER A 76 -8.52 18.34 8.84
CA SER A 76 -9.98 18.46 8.67
C SER A 76 -10.31 19.36 7.48
N MET A 77 -11.40 19.09 6.75
CA MET A 77 -11.91 19.96 5.67
C MET A 77 -12.43 21.35 6.16
N GLY A 78 -12.02 21.77 7.37
CA GLY A 78 -12.43 23.00 8.04
C GLY A 78 -11.34 24.08 8.05
N PHE A 79 -11.73 25.27 8.50
CA PHE A 79 -10.87 26.46 8.53
C PHE A 79 -10.60 26.94 9.95
N ALA A 80 -9.37 27.38 10.21
CA ALA A 80 -8.98 28.07 11.44
C ALA A 80 -8.63 29.54 11.15
N TRP A 81 -8.75 30.39 12.17
CA TRP A 81 -8.32 31.78 12.07
C TRP A 81 -6.80 31.85 12.00
N SER A 82 -6.26 32.54 10.99
CA SER A 82 -4.83 32.84 10.90
C SER A 82 -4.35 33.64 12.13
N PRO A 83 -3.06 33.57 12.47
CA PRO A 83 -2.47 34.38 13.55
C PRO A 83 -2.66 35.89 13.36
N SER A 84 -2.84 36.33 12.11
CA SER A 84 -3.06 37.74 11.75
C SER A 84 -4.47 38.26 12.08
N ALA A 85 -5.42 37.38 12.37
CA ALA A 85 -6.78 37.73 12.76
C ALA A 85 -6.90 37.88 14.28
N GLY A 86 -6.65 39.09 14.80
CA GLY A 86 -6.89 39.43 16.21
C GLY A 86 -8.38 39.47 16.59
N GLU A 87 -8.70 39.53 17.89
CA GLU A 87 -10.09 39.52 18.40
C GLU A 87 -10.99 40.60 17.79
N THR A 88 -10.44 41.80 17.56
CA THR A 88 -11.18 42.93 16.98
C THR A 88 -11.59 42.68 15.52
N VAL A 89 -10.72 42.02 14.75
CA VAL A 89 -10.99 41.64 13.35
C VAL A 89 -12.04 40.53 13.29
N ARG A 90 -11.92 39.53 14.16
CA ARG A 90 -12.89 38.43 14.28
C ARG A 90 -14.29 38.95 14.62
N ALA A 91 -14.39 39.85 15.59
CA ALA A 91 -15.67 40.45 16.00
C ALA A 91 -16.32 41.28 14.89
N LYS A 92 -15.53 42.06 14.13
CA LYS A 92 -16.02 42.84 12.98
C LYS A 92 -16.53 41.93 11.87
N LEU A 93 -15.75 40.93 11.48
CA LEU A 93 -16.15 39.97 10.44
C LEU A 93 -17.40 39.17 10.84
N GLN A 94 -17.52 38.79 12.11
CA GLN A 94 -18.71 38.11 12.60
C GLN A 94 -19.95 38.99 12.57
N ARG A 95 -19.84 40.28 12.94
CA ARG A 95 -20.95 41.24 12.85
C ARG A 95 -21.40 41.45 11.40
N VAL A 96 -20.45 41.65 10.50
CA VAL A 96 -20.70 41.78 9.06
C VAL A 96 -21.40 40.52 8.53
N PHE A 97 -20.87 39.34 8.86
CA PHE A 97 -21.41 38.06 8.43
C PHE A 97 -22.84 37.86 8.91
N ASN A 98 -23.13 38.09 10.19
CA ASN A 98 -24.48 37.93 10.75
C ASN A 98 -25.51 38.85 10.07
N THR A 99 -25.08 40.03 9.61
CA THR A 99 -25.98 40.95 8.90
C THR A 99 -26.19 40.56 7.43
N ALA A 100 -25.17 39.97 6.81
CA ALA A 100 -25.22 39.51 5.42
C ALA A 100 -25.87 38.12 5.26
N GLN A 101 -25.83 37.27 6.30
CA GLN A 101 -26.27 35.88 6.26
C GLN A 101 -27.69 35.68 5.72
N PRO A 102 -28.73 36.40 6.17
CA PRO A 102 -30.10 36.20 5.67
C PRO A 102 -30.17 36.42 4.16
N ILE A 103 -29.45 37.43 3.67
CA ILE A 103 -29.47 37.82 2.27
C ILE A 103 -28.65 36.86 1.40
N LEU A 104 -27.54 36.36 1.93
CA LEU A 104 -26.74 35.31 1.29
C LEU A 104 -27.56 34.03 1.10
N LEU A 105 -28.39 33.68 2.09
CA LEU A 105 -29.22 32.47 2.09
C LEU A 105 -30.51 32.60 1.26
N GLU A 106 -30.92 33.80 0.87
CA GLU A 106 -32.06 34.04 -0.05
C GLU A 106 -31.66 34.06 -1.54
N SER A 107 -30.43 34.49 -1.86
CA SER A 107 -29.93 34.64 -3.24
C SER A 107 -29.45 33.32 -3.85
N ALA A 108 -29.62 33.07 -5.16
CA ALA A 108 -29.19 31.81 -5.79
C ALA A 108 -27.67 31.54 -5.65
N SER A 109 -27.28 30.37 -5.14
CA SER A 109 -25.87 30.05 -4.82
C SER A 109 -24.94 30.15 -6.03
N ASP A 110 -23.88 30.95 -5.89
CA ASP A 110 -22.72 31.05 -6.78
C ASP A 110 -21.43 30.52 -6.12
N ALA A 111 -20.37 30.30 -6.89
CA ALA A 111 -19.10 29.74 -6.43
C ALA A 111 -18.44 30.58 -5.31
N SER A 112 -18.53 31.92 -5.40
CA SER A 112 -18.03 32.84 -4.38
C SER A 112 -18.77 32.68 -3.05
N GLN A 113 -20.09 32.46 -3.09
CA GLN A 113 -20.93 32.25 -1.92
C GLN A 113 -20.68 30.90 -1.25
N VAL A 114 -20.47 29.83 -2.03
CA VAL A 114 -20.08 28.51 -1.49
C VAL A 114 -18.77 28.61 -0.71
N ASN A 115 -17.78 29.34 -1.23
CA ASN A 115 -16.51 29.57 -0.54
C ASN A 115 -16.66 30.36 0.76
N VAL A 116 -17.52 31.40 0.78
CA VAL A 116 -17.84 32.16 2.01
C VAL A 116 -18.48 31.26 3.05
N LEU A 117 -19.53 30.53 2.67
CA LEU A 117 -20.26 29.65 3.58
C LEU A 117 -19.37 28.52 4.11
N ARG A 118 -18.45 27.98 3.29
CA ARG A 118 -17.55 26.91 3.70
C ARG A 118 -16.63 27.36 4.84
N ARG A 119 -16.04 28.55 4.71
CA ARG A 119 -15.20 29.14 5.75
C ARG A 119 -16.02 29.55 6.96
N ALA A 120 -17.20 30.11 6.74
CA ALA A 120 -18.12 30.50 7.81
C ALA A 120 -18.54 29.31 8.68
N ALA A 121 -18.77 28.13 8.10
CA ALA A 121 -19.19 26.94 8.84
C ALA A 121 -18.19 26.49 9.92
N SER A 122 -16.89 26.74 9.72
CA SER A 122 -15.84 26.46 10.72
C SER A 122 -15.54 27.67 11.61
N LEU A 123 -15.58 28.89 11.07
CA LEU A 123 -15.09 30.09 11.76
C LEU A 123 -16.15 30.83 12.58
N PHE A 124 -17.43 30.71 12.23
CA PHE A 124 -18.54 31.45 12.84
C PHE A 124 -19.57 30.50 13.48
N PRO A 125 -19.62 30.42 14.81
CA PRO A 125 -20.62 29.62 15.53
C PRO A 125 -22.05 30.09 15.32
N THR A 126 -22.25 31.33 14.85
CA THR A 126 -23.56 31.96 14.66
C THR A 126 -24.24 31.59 13.33
N LEU A 127 -23.58 30.79 12.48
CA LEU A 127 -24.17 30.32 11.23
C LEU A 127 -25.37 29.42 11.50
N ASP A 128 -26.51 29.75 10.89
CA ASP A 128 -27.67 28.86 10.84
C ASP A 128 -27.38 27.76 9.81
N ARG A 129 -26.90 26.62 10.32
CA ARG A 129 -26.48 25.48 9.50
C ARG A 129 -27.66 24.82 8.79
N GLU A 130 -28.83 24.80 9.40
CA GLU A 130 -30.03 24.19 8.81
C GLU A 130 -30.50 25.02 7.61
N GLN A 131 -30.59 26.34 7.75
CA GLN A 131 -30.92 27.22 6.63
C GLN A 131 -29.85 27.21 5.54
N ALA A 132 -28.56 27.14 5.91
CA ALA A 132 -27.47 27.01 4.95
C ALA A 132 -27.55 25.68 4.17
N LEU A 133 -27.87 24.57 4.82
CA LEU A 133 -28.05 23.29 4.17
C LEU A 133 -29.27 23.30 3.25
N GLN A 134 -30.40 23.86 3.70
CA GLN A 134 -31.58 24.05 2.85
C GLN A 134 -31.28 24.93 1.64
N HIS A 135 -30.46 25.98 1.81
CA HIS A 135 -30.03 26.85 0.73
C HIS A 135 -29.27 26.08 -0.36
N VAL A 136 -28.29 25.25 0.04
CA VAL A 136 -27.53 24.38 -0.87
C VAL A 136 -28.46 23.35 -1.53
N ALA A 137 -29.35 22.72 -0.75
CA ALA A 137 -30.25 21.68 -1.23
C ALA A 137 -31.30 22.19 -2.24
N LYS A 138 -31.74 23.46 -2.10
CA LYS A 138 -32.66 24.13 -3.04
C LYS A 138 -32.00 24.49 -4.37
N ASN A 139 -30.67 24.61 -4.43
CA ASN A 139 -29.98 24.93 -5.67
C ASN A 139 -29.94 23.72 -6.62
N ARG A 140 -30.71 23.81 -7.71
CA ARG A 140 -30.79 22.76 -8.74
C ARG A 140 -29.86 22.98 -9.95
N LYS A 141 -28.91 23.91 -9.87
CA LYS A 141 -27.97 24.17 -10.97
C LYS A 141 -26.85 23.13 -10.97
N ARG A 142 -26.67 22.41 -12.08
CA ARG A 142 -25.57 21.44 -12.24
C ARG A 142 -24.17 22.09 -12.20
N SER A 143 -24.06 23.39 -12.47
CA SER A 143 -22.78 24.13 -12.42
C SER A 143 -22.19 24.23 -11.01
N THR A 144 -23.03 24.11 -9.97
CA THR A 144 -22.61 24.17 -8.57
C THR A 144 -22.21 22.82 -8.00
N LEU A 145 -22.25 21.74 -8.78
CA LEU A 145 -21.73 20.44 -8.37
C LEU A 145 -20.20 20.45 -8.46
N THR A 146 -19.55 20.80 -7.36
CA THR A 146 -18.10 20.99 -7.24
C THR A 146 -17.59 20.40 -5.94
N GLU A 147 -16.28 20.16 -5.86
CA GLU A 147 -15.61 19.75 -4.63
C GLU A 147 -15.87 20.72 -3.47
N ASN A 148 -15.85 22.03 -3.72
CA ASN A 148 -16.12 23.05 -2.70
C ASN A 148 -17.55 22.96 -2.14
N THR A 149 -18.51 22.57 -2.98
CA THR A 149 -19.90 22.37 -2.55
C THR A 149 -20.02 21.16 -1.64
N ILE A 150 -19.28 20.08 -1.93
CA ILE A 150 -19.20 18.92 -1.02
C ILE A 150 -18.53 19.30 0.29
N ALA A 151 -17.41 20.02 0.24
CA ALA A 151 -16.72 20.48 1.44
C ALA A 151 -17.60 21.39 2.31
N LEU A 152 -18.42 22.25 1.68
CA LEU A 152 -19.45 23.02 2.39
C LEU A 152 -20.47 22.10 3.07
N ILE A 153 -21.04 21.14 2.34
CA ILE A 153 -22.02 20.20 2.90
C ILE A 153 -21.39 19.41 4.07
N ASP A 154 -20.16 18.94 3.92
CA ASP A 154 -19.44 18.21 4.97
C ASP A 154 -19.19 19.07 6.22
N ALA A 155 -19.00 20.37 6.05
CA ALA A 155 -18.85 21.31 7.16
C ALA A 155 -20.19 21.67 7.84
N LEU A 156 -21.32 21.56 7.12
CA LEU A 156 -22.66 21.88 7.63
C LEU A 156 -23.35 20.68 8.30
N VAL A 157 -23.07 19.47 7.85
CA VAL A 157 -23.64 18.22 8.36
C VAL A 157 -22.86 17.77 9.59
N GLU A 158 -23.52 17.63 10.74
CA GLU A 158 -22.89 17.05 11.94
C GLU A 158 -23.11 15.53 11.96
N ASP A 159 -24.36 15.10 11.74
CA ASP A 159 -24.78 13.69 11.80
C ASP A 159 -25.40 13.20 10.47
N SER A 160 -25.49 11.88 10.29
CA SER A 160 -26.07 11.26 9.08
C SER A 160 -27.54 11.65 8.82
N ASP A 161 -28.26 12.02 9.87
CA ASP A 161 -29.67 12.41 9.80
C ASP A 161 -29.86 13.79 9.15
N ASP A 162 -28.92 14.72 9.30
CA ASP A 162 -28.95 16.04 8.66
C ASP A 162 -28.89 15.92 7.12
N ALA A 163 -28.09 14.97 6.64
CA ALA A 163 -27.98 14.64 5.22
C ALA A 163 -29.22 13.90 4.67
N SER A 164 -30.11 13.42 5.55
CA SER A 164 -31.28 12.60 5.20
C SER A 164 -32.58 13.40 4.99
N THR A 165 -32.50 14.73 5.01
CA THR A 165 -33.65 15.63 4.79
C THR A 165 -34.24 15.50 3.38
N PRO A 166 -35.55 15.77 3.18
CA PRO A 166 -36.21 15.64 1.88
C PRO A 166 -35.63 16.58 0.81
N GLU A 167 -35.16 17.76 1.20
CA GLU A 167 -34.48 18.71 0.32
C GLU A 167 -33.14 18.14 -0.17
N MET A 168 -32.34 17.59 0.75
CA MET A 168 -31.06 16.93 0.46
C MET A 168 -31.24 15.69 -0.40
N LYS A 169 -32.31 14.92 -0.19
CA LYS A 169 -32.69 13.81 -1.06
C LYS A 169 -32.82 14.25 -2.52
N GLY A 170 -33.51 15.37 -2.78
CA GLY A 170 -33.57 15.93 -4.12
C GLY A 170 -32.20 16.33 -4.68
N TRP A 171 -31.29 16.78 -3.81
CA TRP A 171 -29.95 17.22 -4.20
C TRP A 171 -29.06 16.03 -4.56
N PHE A 172 -29.07 14.96 -3.76
CA PHE A 172 -28.38 13.71 -4.10
C PHE A 172 -28.91 13.12 -5.40
N LEU A 173 -30.23 13.12 -5.61
CA LEU A 173 -30.81 12.70 -6.88
C LEU A 173 -30.24 13.46 -8.08
N MET A 174 -30.16 14.79 -7.97
CA MET A 174 -29.55 15.63 -9.01
C MET A 174 -28.06 15.34 -9.20
N ALA A 175 -27.31 15.15 -8.11
CA ALA A 175 -25.88 14.86 -8.15
C ALA A 175 -25.58 13.53 -8.84
N PHE A 176 -26.32 12.46 -8.47
CA PHE A 176 -26.17 11.15 -9.10
C PHE A 176 -26.66 11.14 -10.55
N ASP A 177 -27.75 11.86 -10.88
CA ASP A 177 -28.18 12.02 -12.28
C ASP A 177 -27.13 12.75 -13.12
N HIS A 178 -26.52 13.81 -12.57
CA HIS A 178 -25.44 14.52 -13.24
C HIS A 178 -24.22 13.61 -13.48
N LEU A 179 -23.77 12.87 -12.46
CA LEU A 179 -22.65 11.93 -12.60
C LEU A 179 -22.97 10.82 -13.60
N THR A 180 -24.17 10.23 -13.53
CA THR A 180 -24.63 9.20 -14.48
C THR A 180 -24.54 9.72 -15.91
N ARG A 181 -25.06 10.93 -16.15
CA ARG A 181 -25.03 11.56 -17.47
C ARG A 181 -23.60 11.80 -17.95
N ARG A 182 -22.73 12.34 -17.10
CA ARG A 182 -21.35 12.66 -17.47
C ARG A 182 -20.53 11.40 -17.74
N PHE A 183 -20.66 10.38 -16.89
CA PHE A 183 -20.02 9.08 -17.10
C PHE A 183 -20.55 8.37 -18.35
N ALA A 184 -21.83 8.56 -18.72
CA ALA A 184 -22.41 7.94 -19.89
C ALA A 184 -22.13 8.68 -21.21
N GLU A 185 -22.10 10.02 -21.22
CA GLU A 185 -22.00 10.81 -22.45
C GLU A 185 -20.55 11.21 -22.79
N ASP A 186 -19.71 11.51 -21.79
CA ASP A 186 -18.40 12.09 -22.02
C ASP A 186 -17.33 10.99 -22.24
N ALA A 187 -16.58 11.05 -23.34
CA ALA A 187 -15.48 10.11 -23.58
C ALA A 187 -14.28 10.37 -22.65
N VAL A 188 -14.02 11.64 -22.33
CA VAL A 188 -12.98 12.09 -21.40
C VAL A 188 -13.65 12.97 -20.36
N LEU A 189 -13.54 12.61 -19.09
CA LEU A 189 -14.15 13.37 -17.99
C LEU A 189 -13.35 14.64 -17.71
N ALA A 190 -14.07 15.76 -17.55
CA ALA A 190 -13.47 16.99 -17.09
C ALA A 190 -12.95 16.84 -15.63
N PRO A 191 -11.82 17.46 -15.26
CA PRO A 191 -11.26 17.37 -13.90
C PRO A 191 -12.26 17.76 -12.81
N LYS A 192 -13.12 18.75 -13.09
CA LYS A 192 -14.19 19.17 -12.18
C LYS A 192 -15.17 18.04 -11.83
N VAL A 193 -15.46 17.13 -12.77
CA VAL A 193 -16.38 16.00 -12.55
C VAL A 193 -15.69 14.90 -11.75
N THR A 194 -14.42 14.61 -12.05
CA THR A 194 -13.67 13.56 -11.33
C THR A 194 -13.40 13.97 -9.88
N THR A 195 -12.96 15.21 -9.63
CA THR A 195 -12.77 15.71 -8.26
C THR A 195 -14.08 15.77 -7.48
N PHE A 196 -15.18 16.21 -8.12
CA PHE A 196 -16.51 16.19 -7.51
C PHE A 196 -16.95 14.76 -7.12
N ALA A 197 -16.78 13.78 -8.00
CA ALA A 197 -17.14 12.38 -7.73
C ALA A 197 -16.34 11.83 -6.54
N LYS A 198 -15.01 12.04 -6.53
CA LYS A 198 -14.15 11.60 -5.42
C LYS A 198 -14.57 12.26 -4.10
N ALA A 199 -14.79 13.57 -4.10
CA ALA A 199 -15.20 14.32 -2.93
C ALA A 199 -16.56 13.82 -2.39
N LEU A 200 -17.55 13.63 -3.27
CA LEU A 200 -18.86 13.10 -2.90
C LEU A 200 -18.74 11.72 -2.26
N GLY A 201 -17.96 10.80 -2.85
CA GLY A 201 -17.75 9.47 -2.29
C GLY A 201 -17.11 9.50 -0.90
N LYS A 202 -16.08 10.34 -0.70
CA LYS A 202 -15.41 10.50 0.60
C LYS A 202 -16.31 11.11 1.66
N PHE A 203 -17.08 12.12 1.31
CA PHE A 203 -18.07 12.73 2.21
C PHE A 203 -19.10 11.70 2.69
N LEU A 204 -19.67 10.93 1.75
CA LEU A 204 -20.64 9.89 2.08
C LEU A 204 -20.05 8.85 3.04
N ALA A 205 -18.79 8.46 2.84
CA ALA A 205 -18.10 7.49 3.70
C ALA A 205 -17.81 8.05 5.09
N ARG A 206 -17.30 9.28 5.18
CA ARG A 206 -16.97 9.95 6.45
C ARG A 206 -18.18 10.17 7.35
N ARG A 207 -19.32 10.53 6.75
CA ARG A 207 -20.57 10.81 7.46
C ARG A 207 -21.52 9.60 7.53
N GLU A 208 -21.06 8.44 7.08
CA GLU A 208 -21.82 7.16 7.06
C GLU A 208 -23.25 7.31 6.49
N VAL A 209 -23.40 8.12 5.44
CA VAL A 209 -24.71 8.48 4.90
C VAL A 209 -25.32 7.28 4.18
N THR A 210 -26.43 6.77 4.71
CA THR A 210 -27.13 5.60 4.13
C THR A 210 -27.87 5.99 2.84
N LEU A 211 -27.44 5.44 1.70
CA LEU A 211 -27.96 5.82 0.39
C LEU A 211 -29.34 5.22 0.06
N ASP A 212 -29.74 4.13 0.71
CA ASP A 212 -30.94 3.35 0.34
C ASP A 212 -32.26 4.16 0.35
N LYS A 213 -32.35 5.18 1.21
CA LYS A 213 -33.53 6.06 1.33
C LYS A 213 -33.41 7.33 0.49
N LEU A 214 -32.18 7.70 0.12
CA LEU A 214 -31.84 8.95 -0.57
C LEU A 214 -31.88 8.80 -2.09
N VAL A 215 -31.24 7.75 -2.60
CA VAL A 215 -31.09 7.54 -4.05
C VAL A 215 -31.82 6.26 -4.45
N PRO A 216 -32.76 6.30 -5.42
CA PRO A 216 -33.43 5.12 -5.94
C PRO A 216 -32.42 4.11 -6.50
N ARG A 217 -32.75 2.83 -6.35
CA ARG A 217 -31.97 1.70 -6.89
C ARG A 217 -31.56 1.90 -8.36
N SER A 218 -32.48 2.38 -9.21
CA SER A 218 -32.20 2.59 -10.63
C SER A 218 -31.12 3.64 -10.87
N THR A 219 -31.20 4.79 -10.20
CA THR A 219 -30.23 5.89 -10.33
C THR A 219 -28.86 5.50 -9.78
N LEU A 220 -28.85 4.80 -8.64
CA LEU A 220 -27.62 4.32 -8.00
C LEU A 220 -26.85 3.36 -8.93
N ASN A 221 -27.53 2.34 -9.46
CA ASN A 221 -26.90 1.38 -10.36
C ASN A 221 -26.53 2.02 -11.69
N ALA A 222 -27.35 2.92 -12.25
CA ALA A 222 -26.99 3.62 -13.49
C ALA A 222 -25.69 4.43 -13.36
N ALA A 223 -25.48 5.13 -12.24
CA ALA A 223 -24.25 5.87 -11.97
C ALA A 223 -23.03 4.95 -11.87
N LEU A 224 -23.15 3.86 -11.12
CA LEU A 224 -22.07 2.88 -10.94
C LEU A 224 -21.73 2.15 -12.25
N GLU A 225 -22.75 1.70 -12.98
CA GLU A 225 -22.57 1.04 -14.27
C GLU A 225 -21.91 1.95 -15.30
N ALA A 226 -22.40 3.19 -15.47
CA ALA A 226 -21.82 4.14 -16.41
C ALA A 226 -20.36 4.46 -16.07
N GLY A 227 -20.06 4.70 -14.79
CA GLY A 227 -18.71 4.99 -14.32
C GLY A 227 -17.75 3.81 -14.51
N LEU A 228 -18.14 2.62 -14.05
CA LEU A 228 -17.29 1.43 -14.11
C LEU A 228 -17.15 0.85 -15.52
N GLN A 229 -18.11 1.09 -16.42
CA GLN A 229 -18.07 0.58 -17.78
C GLN A 229 -17.24 1.46 -18.74
N LYS A 230 -17.15 2.77 -18.51
CA LYS A 230 -16.46 3.71 -19.40
C LYS A 230 -15.20 4.33 -18.81
N HIS A 231 -15.08 4.38 -17.49
CA HIS A 231 -14.05 5.16 -16.79
C HIS A 231 -13.36 4.38 -15.66
N ILE A 232 -13.26 3.05 -15.78
CA ILE A 232 -12.61 2.20 -14.77
C ILE A 232 -11.13 2.55 -14.56
N ALA A 233 -10.48 3.17 -15.55
CA ALA A 233 -9.08 3.59 -15.48
C ALA A 233 -8.88 4.92 -14.74
N ILE A 234 -9.95 5.58 -14.30
CA ILE A 234 -9.90 6.86 -13.59
C ILE A 234 -9.98 6.62 -12.07
N PRO A 235 -8.92 6.92 -11.28
CA PRO A 235 -8.88 6.62 -9.84
C PRO A 235 -10.02 7.22 -9.05
N GLU A 236 -10.42 8.45 -9.38
CA GLU A 236 -11.51 9.18 -8.74
C GLU A 236 -12.86 8.47 -8.89
N VAL A 237 -13.12 7.92 -10.08
CA VAL A 237 -14.37 7.23 -10.39
C VAL A 237 -14.43 5.90 -9.62
N VAL A 238 -13.33 5.16 -9.57
CA VAL A 238 -13.26 3.92 -8.79
C VAL A 238 -13.40 4.21 -7.30
N CYS A 239 -12.73 5.26 -6.78
CA CYS A 239 -12.86 5.68 -5.37
C CYS A 239 -14.32 6.01 -5.02
N PHE A 240 -15.00 6.80 -5.87
CA PHE A 240 -16.42 7.09 -5.73
C PHE A 240 -17.27 5.81 -5.71
N ALA A 241 -17.12 4.95 -6.72
CA ALA A 241 -17.88 3.71 -6.84
C ALA A 241 -17.67 2.79 -5.62
N THR A 242 -16.44 2.72 -5.12
CA THR A 242 -16.06 1.91 -3.95
C THR A 242 -16.80 2.38 -2.70
N ASN A 243 -16.75 3.69 -2.40
CA ASN A 243 -17.44 4.24 -1.23
C ASN A 243 -18.96 4.08 -1.33
N VAL A 244 -19.52 4.30 -2.52
CA VAL A 244 -20.97 4.09 -2.76
C VAL A 244 -21.36 2.63 -2.52
N VAL A 245 -20.57 1.66 -2.98
CA VAL A 245 -20.85 0.23 -2.77
C VAL A 245 -20.76 -0.15 -1.29
N VAL A 246 -19.79 0.38 -0.55
CA VAL A 246 -19.62 0.12 0.89
C VAL A 246 -20.84 0.61 1.69
N LEU A 247 -21.40 1.77 1.34
CA LEU A 247 -22.49 2.41 2.07
C LEU A 247 -23.90 1.96 1.67
N SER A 248 -24.02 1.22 0.55
CA SER A 248 -25.31 0.81 0.02
C SER A 248 -25.69 -0.59 0.51
N SER A 249 -26.96 -0.82 0.85
CA SER A 249 -27.40 -2.17 1.19
C SER A 249 -27.25 -3.13 0.01
N PRO A 250 -27.01 -4.44 0.24
CA PRO A 250 -26.95 -5.43 -0.83
C PRO A 250 -28.21 -5.51 -1.70
N LYS A 251 -29.36 -5.03 -1.19
CA LYS A 251 -30.64 -5.02 -1.90
C LYS A 251 -30.82 -3.83 -2.84
N SER A 252 -30.02 -2.77 -2.70
CA SER A 252 -30.08 -1.61 -3.61
C SER A 252 -29.10 -1.71 -4.77
N LEU A 253 -28.28 -2.77 -4.83
CA LEU A 253 -27.24 -2.97 -5.84
C LEU A 253 -27.50 -4.18 -6.74
N ASP A 254 -27.20 -4.04 -8.03
CA ASP A 254 -27.17 -5.11 -9.02
C ASP A 254 -25.80 -5.82 -8.96
N LEU A 255 -25.49 -6.41 -7.81
CA LEU A 255 -24.17 -6.92 -7.42
C LEU A 255 -23.51 -7.82 -8.48
N ALA A 256 -24.26 -8.77 -9.03
CA ALA A 256 -23.75 -9.68 -10.06
C ALA A 256 -23.35 -8.92 -11.34
N LYS A 257 -24.16 -7.97 -11.78
CA LYS A 257 -23.90 -7.18 -12.98
C LYS A 257 -22.69 -6.26 -12.77
N LEU A 258 -22.66 -5.53 -11.65
CA LEU A 258 -21.55 -4.64 -11.30
C LEU A 258 -20.22 -5.40 -11.20
N LEU A 259 -20.21 -6.56 -10.53
CA LEU A 259 -19.01 -7.38 -10.42
C LEU A 259 -18.55 -7.88 -11.80
N GLN A 260 -19.46 -8.31 -12.67
CA GLN A 260 -19.10 -8.75 -14.02
C GLN A 260 -18.60 -7.60 -14.91
N ILE A 261 -19.13 -6.38 -14.77
CA ILE A 261 -18.60 -5.19 -15.45
C ILE A 261 -17.12 -4.99 -15.06
N VAL A 262 -16.80 -5.02 -13.77
CA VAL A 262 -15.43 -4.81 -13.28
C VAL A 262 -14.49 -5.94 -13.70
N LEU A 263 -14.88 -7.21 -13.49
CA LEU A 263 -14.04 -8.37 -13.81
C LEU A 263 -13.83 -8.57 -15.32
N GLY A 264 -14.83 -8.20 -16.13
CA GLY A 264 -14.80 -8.35 -17.58
C GLY A 264 -14.23 -7.15 -18.33
N HIS A 265 -13.87 -6.05 -17.64
CA HIS A 265 -13.45 -4.82 -18.32
C HIS A 265 -12.08 -4.99 -18.99
N PRO A 266 -11.95 -4.66 -20.30
CA PRO A 266 -10.69 -4.84 -21.04
C PRO A 266 -9.56 -3.94 -20.51
N GLU A 267 -9.90 -2.72 -20.10
CA GLU A 267 -8.96 -1.75 -19.54
C GLU A 267 -8.86 -1.81 -18.00
N ASN A 268 -9.20 -2.94 -17.37
CA ASN A 268 -9.09 -3.05 -15.91
C ASN A 268 -7.61 -2.87 -15.48
N PRO A 269 -7.27 -1.84 -14.68
CA PRO A 269 -5.89 -1.61 -14.22
C PRO A 269 -5.22 -2.83 -13.57
N LEU A 270 -5.97 -3.69 -12.87
CA LEU A 270 -5.43 -4.93 -12.29
C LEU A 270 -4.99 -5.94 -13.35
N ALA A 271 -5.54 -5.87 -14.57
CA ALA A 271 -5.10 -6.70 -15.70
C ALA A 271 -3.67 -6.35 -16.16
N PHE A 272 -3.22 -5.13 -15.91
CA PHE A 272 -1.92 -4.60 -16.35
C PHE A 272 -0.92 -4.41 -15.20
N LEU A 273 -1.26 -4.85 -13.99
CA LEU A 273 -0.39 -4.74 -12.83
C LEU A 273 0.91 -5.52 -13.07
N ASP A 274 2.02 -4.79 -13.09
CA ASP A 274 3.37 -5.35 -13.11
C ASP A 274 3.84 -5.64 -11.68
N THR A 275 4.43 -6.81 -11.49
CA THR A 275 5.03 -7.25 -10.22
C THR A 275 6.32 -6.50 -9.85
N ILE A 276 6.86 -5.69 -10.77
CA ILE A 276 8.10 -4.93 -10.57
C ILE A 276 7.83 -3.59 -9.86
N TYR A 277 6.73 -2.92 -10.18
CA TYR A 277 6.40 -1.59 -9.68
C TYR A 277 5.45 -1.65 -8.49
N GLU A 278 5.51 -0.63 -7.63
CA GLU A 278 4.57 -0.51 -6.52
C GLU A 278 3.16 -0.22 -7.05
N PRO A 279 2.12 -0.91 -6.54
CA PRO A 279 0.75 -0.63 -6.93
C PRO A 279 0.33 0.79 -6.53
N GLN A 280 -0.22 1.52 -7.49
CA GLN A 280 -0.89 2.79 -7.24
C GLN A 280 -2.25 2.60 -6.53
N ASP A 281 -2.75 3.68 -5.93
CA ASP A 281 -4.06 3.78 -5.27
C ASP A 281 -5.23 3.12 -6.04
N ILE A 282 -5.31 3.32 -7.35
CA ILE A 282 -6.40 2.77 -8.18
C ILE A 282 -6.46 1.23 -8.12
N HIS A 283 -5.32 0.55 -8.03
CA HIS A 283 -5.27 -0.90 -7.93
C HIS A 283 -5.85 -1.37 -6.59
N HIS A 284 -5.56 -0.65 -5.51
CA HIS A 284 -6.11 -0.91 -4.19
C HIS A 284 -7.62 -0.64 -4.15
N TYR A 285 -8.08 0.45 -4.76
CA TYR A 285 -9.50 0.78 -4.84
C TYR A 285 -10.28 -0.31 -5.59
N LEU A 286 -9.74 -0.80 -6.72
CA LEU A 286 -10.37 -1.87 -7.50
C LEU A 286 -10.40 -3.20 -6.77
N ALA A 287 -9.29 -3.59 -6.13
CA ALA A 287 -9.23 -4.83 -5.36
C ALA A 287 -10.27 -4.80 -4.21
N PHE A 288 -10.36 -3.67 -3.51
CA PHE A 288 -11.33 -3.48 -2.44
C PHE A 288 -12.78 -3.43 -2.95
N LEU A 289 -13.05 -2.76 -4.08
CA LEU A 289 -14.36 -2.77 -4.74
C LEU A 289 -14.81 -4.19 -5.11
N ILE A 290 -13.92 -4.99 -5.72
CA ILE A 290 -14.20 -6.38 -6.07
C ILE A 290 -14.53 -7.20 -4.82
N LEU A 291 -13.75 -7.02 -3.73
CA LEU A 291 -14.02 -7.68 -2.45
C LEU A 291 -15.39 -7.31 -1.89
N LYS A 292 -15.73 -6.02 -1.88
CA LYS A 292 -16.99 -5.54 -1.29
C LYS A 292 -18.21 -5.97 -2.08
N LEU A 293 -18.14 -5.91 -3.42
CA LEU A 293 -19.18 -6.47 -4.28
C LEU A 293 -19.36 -7.97 -4.03
N PHE A 294 -18.27 -8.72 -3.92
CA PHE A 294 -18.31 -10.16 -3.65
C PHE A 294 -18.89 -10.50 -2.26
N GLN A 295 -18.43 -9.82 -1.20
CA GLN A 295 -18.90 -10.00 0.18
C GLN A 295 -20.40 -9.68 0.30
N ALA A 296 -20.87 -8.62 -0.34
CA ALA A 296 -22.28 -8.24 -0.36
C ALA A 296 -23.16 -9.31 -1.04
N GLY A 297 -22.67 -9.92 -2.12
CA GLY A 297 -23.42 -10.94 -2.86
C GLY A 297 -23.36 -12.36 -2.27
N LYS A 298 -22.44 -12.61 -1.33
CA LYS A 298 -22.29 -13.89 -0.59
C LYS A 298 -22.28 -15.09 -1.56
N ALA A 299 -23.02 -16.15 -1.23
CA ALA A 299 -23.08 -17.39 -2.00
C ALA A 299 -23.60 -17.21 -3.44
N ALA A 300 -24.41 -16.18 -3.73
CA ALA A 300 -24.95 -15.96 -5.08
C ALA A 300 -23.85 -15.63 -6.11
N LEU A 301 -22.74 -15.04 -5.65
CA LEU A 301 -21.59 -14.70 -6.50
C LEU A 301 -20.50 -15.77 -6.50
N CYS A 302 -20.66 -16.84 -5.71
CA CYS A 302 -19.77 -18.00 -5.72
C CYS A 302 -20.05 -18.91 -6.92
N ASN A 303 -19.73 -18.43 -8.12
CA ASN A 303 -19.95 -19.13 -9.38
C ASN A 303 -18.69 -19.12 -10.26
N ILE A 304 -18.72 -19.90 -11.33
CA ILE A 304 -17.59 -20.09 -12.25
C ILE A 304 -17.19 -18.78 -12.95
N ALA A 305 -18.15 -17.93 -13.31
CA ALA A 305 -17.86 -16.67 -13.99
C ALA A 305 -17.06 -15.72 -13.09
N THR A 306 -17.44 -15.62 -11.81
CA THR A 306 -16.69 -14.87 -10.80
C THR A 306 -15.29 -15.46 -10.62
N LEU A 307 -15.18 -16.79 -10.47
CA LEU A 307 -13.89 -17.47 -10.31
C LEU A 307 -12.95 -17.17 -11.49
N ASP A 308 -13.42 -17.38 -12.72
CA ASP A 308 -12.62 -17.15 -13.91
C ASP A 308 -12.21 -15.67 -14.06
N GLY A 309 -13.10 -14.74 -13.67
CA GLY A 309 -12.83 -13.29 -13.68
C GLY A 309 -11.75 -12.89 -12.68
N VAL A 310 -11.88 -13.33 -11.43
CA VAL A 310 -10.91 -13.02 -10.37
C VAL A 310 -9.56 -13.67 -10.65
N MET A 311 -9.54 -14.93 -11.11
CA MET A 311 -8.29 -15.61 -11.48
C MET A 311 -7.53 -14.88 -12.60
N ALA A 312 -8.22 -14.23 -13.53
CA ALA A 312 -7.55 -13.47 -14.59
C ALA A 312 -6.83 -12.21 -14.08
N LEU A 313 -7.28 -11.64 -12.95
CA LEU A 313 -6.68 -10.46 -12.34
C LEU A 313 -5.59 -10.81 -11.31
N TYR A 314 -5.56 -12.04 -10.83
CA TYR A 314 -4.60 -12.53 -9.85
C TYR A 314 -3.19 -12.63 -10.42
N ARG A 315 -2.18 -12.09 -9.71
CA ARG A 315 -0.76 -12.11 -10.10
C ARG A 315 0.08 -13.09 -9.29
N GLY A 316 -0.48 -13.64 -8.21
CA GLY A 316 0.14 -14.69 -7.42
C GLY A 316 1.20 -14.20 -6.44
N THR A 317 1.31 -12.91 -6.21
CA THR A 317 2.27 -12.32 -5.27
C THR A 317 1.69 -12.25 -3.86
N ASN A 318 2.55 -12.02 -2.87
CA ASN A 318 2.15 -11.79 -1.49
C ASN A 318 1.72 -10.34 -1.18
N ASN A 319 1.28 -9.55 -2.17
CA ASN A 319 0.78 -8.19 -1.91
C ASN A 319 -0.67 -8.19 -1.40
N PHE A 320 -1.13 -7.04 -0.89
CA PHE A 320 -2.50 -6.88 -0.37
C PHE A 320 -3.59 -7.15 -1.43
N ILE A 321 -3.34 -6.80 -2.69
CA ILE A 321 -4.28 -6.98 -3.80
C ILE A 321 -4.52 -8.47 -4.05
N ASP A 322 -3.45 -9.22 -4.27
CA ASP A 322 -3.49 -10.66 -4.50
C ASP A 322 -4.00 -11.41 -3.26
N GLY A 323 -3.69 -10.94 -2.05
CA GLY A 323 -4.28 -11.48 -0.81
C GLY A 323 -5.82 -11.39 -0.81
N VAL A 324 -6.36 -10.24 -1.20
CA VAL A 324 -7.80 -10.02 -1.35
C VAL A 324 -8.41 -10.91 -2.45
N LEU A 325 -7.78 -10.97 -3.62
CA LEU A 325 -8.26 -11.81 -4.73
C LEU A 325 -8.20 -13.30 -4.38
N LEU A 326 -7.16 -13.75 -3.67
CA LEU A 326 -7.03 -15.13 -3.21
C LEU A 326 -8.10 -15.49 -2.17
N LYS A 327 -8.47 -14.57 -1.28
CA LYS A 327 -9.59 -14.75 -0.33
C LYS A 327 -10.91 -15.00 -1.08
N ILE A 328 -11.12 -14.35 -2.22
CA ILE A 328 -12.28 -14.60 -3.08
C ILE A 328 -12.15 -15.98 -3.76
N ILE A 329 -11.01 -16.29 -4.38
CA ILE A 329 -10.77 -17.57 -5.06
C ILE A 329 -11.04 -18.75 -4.11
N THR A 330 -10.44 -18.72 -2.92
CA THR A 330 -10.60 -19.76 -1.89
C THR A 330 -12.05 -19.89 -1.40
N ARG A 331 -12.76 -18.77 -1.25
CA ARG A 331 -14.18 -18.78 -0.87
C ARG A 331 -15.06 -19.40 -1.95
N VAL A 332 -14.82 -19.09 -3.22
CA VAL A 332 -15.56 -19.66 -4.35
C VAL A 332 -15.23 -21.15 -4.53
N GLU A 333 -13.96 -21.54 -4.45
CA GLU A 333 -13.50 -22.94 -4.49
C GLU A 333 -14.14 -23.78 -3.39
N GLY A 334 -14.16 -23.27 -2.14
CA GLY A 334 -14.82 -23.93 -1.02
C GLY A 334 -16.35 -24.07 -1.18
N HIS A 335 -17.01 -23.09 -1.80
CA HIS A 335 -18.45 -23.15 -2.06
C HIS A 335 -18.80 -24.11 -3.22
N LEU A 336 -18.02 -24.09 -4.29
CA LEU A 336 -18.22 -24.93 -5.46
C LEU A 336 -17.75 -26.38 -5.26
N THR A 337 -17.02 -26.66 -4.16
CA THR A 337 -16.40 -27.95 -3.82
C THR A 337 -15.58 -28.54 -4.96
N ARG A 338 -15.01 -27.67 -5.80
CA ARG A 338 -14.23 -28.00 -6.99
C ARG A 338 -13.00 -27.15 -7.02
N SER A 339 -11.85 -27.77 -7.28
CA SER A 339 -10.62 -27.02 -7.29
C SER A 339 -10.56 -26.00 -8.42
N CYS A 340 -10.04 -24.81 -8.13
CA CYS A 340 -9.79 -23.79 -9.15
C CYS A 340 -8.86 -24.30 -10.26
N ALA A 341 -8.02 -25.29 -9.98
CA ALA A 341 -7.16 -25.92 -10.97
C ALA A 341 -7.92 -26.58 -12.13
N SER A 342 -9.17 -27.02 -11.91
CA SER A 342 -10.04 -27.57 -12.96
C SER A 342 -10.46 -26.54 -14.02
N ARG A 343 -10.30 -25.24 -13.73
CA ARG A 343 -10.58 -24.15 -14.66
C ARG A 343 -9.41 -23.84 -15.58
N VAL A 344 -8.22 -24.30 -15.23
CA VAL A 344 -6.99 -24.01 -15.96
C VAL A 344 -6.80 -25.06 -17.05
N SER A 345 -6.73 -24.62 -18.31
CA SER A 345 -6.57 -25.52 -19.45
C SER A 345 -5.13 -25.96 -19.69
N SER A 346 -4.16 -25.16 -19.24
CA SER A 346 -2.75 -25.47 -19.39
C SER A 346 -1.97 -24.94 -18.20
N TRP A 347 -1.09 -25.79 -17.68
CA TRP A 347 -0.15 -25.46 -16.62
C TRP A 347 1.26 -25.59 -17.18
N SER A 348 2.12 -24.63 -16.87
CA SER A 348 3.52 -24.67 -17.24
C SER A 348 4.38 -24.03 -16.15
N VAL A 349 5.56 -24.60 -15.94
CA VAL A 349 6.61 -24.01 -15.11
C VAL A 349 7.76 -23.68 -16.04
N LEU A 350 8.02 -22.40 -16.27
CA LEU A 350 8.99 -21.94 -17.27
C LEU A 350 10.22 -21.39 -16.56
N GLY A 351 11.41 -21.50 -17.16
CA GLY A 351 12.63 -20.91 -16.58
C GLY A 351 12.54 -19.39 -16.45
N SER A 352 11.95 -18.72 -17.43
CA SER A 352 11.67 -17.29 -17.45
C SER A 352 10.47 -17.03 -18.36
N THR A 353 9.62 -16.08 -17.99
CA THR A 353 8.50 -15.63 -18.82
C THR A 353 8.13 -14.19 -18.49
N GLU A 354 7.67 -13.43 -19.47
CA GLU A 354 7.10 -12.10 -19.30
C GLU A 354 5.57 -12.14 -19.13
N LYS A 355 4.95 -13.31 -19.39
CA LYS A 355 3.51 -13.49 -19.15
C LYS A 355 3.21 -13.41 -17.64
N PRO A 356 2.06 -12.84 -17.25
CA PRO A 356 1.59 -12.91 -15.87
C PRO A 356 1.35 -14.37 -15.47
N LEU A 357 1.30 -14.63 -14.15
CA LEU A 357 1.10 -15.98 -13.61
C LEU A 357 -0.13 -16.66 -14.21
N ILE A 358 -1.26 -15.94 -14.28
CA ILE A 358 -2.50 -16.39 -14.90
C ILE A 358 -2.82 -15.48 -16.08
N SER A 359 -3.09 -16.07 -17.23
CA SER A 359 -3.47 -15.34 -18.43
C SER A 359 -4.65 -16.00 -19.15
N ARG A 360 -5.40 -15.21 -19.91
CA ARG A 360 -6.47 -15.72 -20.78
C ARG A 360 -5.96 -15.86 -22.20
N VAL A 361 -5.88 -17.10 -22.69
CA VAL A 361 -5.53 -17.40 -24.09
C VAL A 361 -6.71 -18.08 -24.74
N ARG A 362 -7.25 -17.47 -25.81
CA ARG A 362 -8.43 -17.98 -26.53
C ARG A 362 -9.63 -18.29 -25.61
N GLY A 363 -9.85 -17.44 -24.59
CA GLY A 363 -10.95 -17.58 -23.64
C GLY A 363 -10.75 -18.66 -22.57
N ARG A 364 -9.58 -19.30 -22.48
CA ARG A 364 -9.26 -20.27 -21.42
C ARG A 364 -8.14 -19.75 -20.53
N LEU A 365 -8.15 -20.17 -19.27
CA LEU A 365 -7.12 -19.80 -18.30
C LEU A 365 -5.89 -20.68 -18.48
N GLU A 366 -4.72 -20.06 -18.59
CA GLU A 366 -3.42 -20.71 -18.58
C GLU A 366 -2.61 -20.20 -17.40
N VAL A 367 -1.91 -21.12 -16.72
CA VAL A 367 -0.99 -20.78 -15.63
C VAL A 367 0.44 -20.99 -16.10
N ALA A 368 1.26 -19.94 -15.98
CA ALA A 368 2.67 -19.93 -16.32
C ALA A 368 3.51 -19.48 -15.11
N ILE A 369 4.05 -20.45 -14.37
CA ILE A 369 4.89 -20.19 -13.19
C ILE A 369 6.29 -19.80 -13.67
N ASN A 370 6.82 -18.66 -13.21
CA ASN A 370 8.11 -18.14 -13.62
C ASN A 370 9.23 -18.58 -12.64
N GLY A 371 10.19 -19.36 -13.12
CA GLY A 371 11.36 -19.84 -12.38
C GLY A 371 12.26 -18.72 -11.84
N LYS A 372 12.41 -17.60 -12.56
CA LYS A 372 13.15 -16.42 -12.03
C LYS A 372 12.42 -15.79 -10.85
N MET A 373 11.09 -15.73 -10.89
CA MET A 373 10.29 -15.22 -9.79
C MET A 373 10.31 -16.19 -8.59
N LEU A 374 10.30 -17.50 -8.83
CA LEU A 374 10.55 -18.51 -7.78
C LEU A 374 11.91 -18.30 -7.10
N ALA A 375 12.98 -18.14 -7.89
CA ALA A 375 14.31 -17.86 -7.38
C ALA A 375 14.36 -16.58 -6.54
N LYS A 376 13.72 -15.50 -7.01
CA LYS A 376 13.58 -14.24 -6.26
C LYS A 376 12.80 -14.44 -4.96
N SER A 377 11.72 -15.21 -5.02
CA SER A 377 10.83 -15.50 -3.88
C SER A 377 11.56 -16.23 -2.75
N VAL A 378 12.55 -17.08 -3.05
CA VAL A 378 13.38 -17.76 -2.04
C VAL A 378 14.06 -16.76 -1.10
N PHE A 379 14.60 -15.66 -1.64
CA PHE A 379 15.30 -14.64 -0.84
C PHE A 379 14.37 -13.59 -0.21
N HIS A 380 13.15 -13.45 -0.76
CA HIS A 380 12.15 -12.48 -0.30
C HIS A 380 11.00 -13.14 0.48
N PHE A 381 11.12 -14.42 0.82
CA PHE A 381 10.11 -15.14 1.59
C PHE A 381 9.87 -14.45 2.93
N ILE A 382 8.60 -14.32 3.31
CA ILE A 382 8.17 -13.71 4.56
C ILE A 382 7.60 -14.82 5.44
N PRO A 383 8.28 -15.19 6.54
CA PRO A 383 7.80 -16.23 7.45
C PRO A 383 6.46 -15.92 8.11
N THR A 384 6.20 -14.64 8.38
CA THR A 384 5.03 -14.16 9.13
C THR A 384 3.81 -13.94 8.22
N SER A 385 2.62 -14.14 8.77
CA SER A 385 1.34 -13.79 8.13
C SER A 385 1.23 -12.28 7.91
N ILE A 386 0.65 -11.86 6.79
CA ILE A 386 0.40 -10.45 6.46
C ILE A 386 -0.96 -10.05 7.04
N ALA A 387 -1.12 -8.81 7.54
CA ALA A 387 -2.38 -8.34 8.15
C ALA A 387 -3.61 -8.50 7.24
N ALA A 388 -3.43 -8.38 5.92
CA ALA A 388 -4.47 -8.60 4.91
C ALA A 388 -5.14 -9.99 4.95
N GLU A 389 -4.49 -10.96 5.60
CA GLU A 389 -4.92 -12.34 5.65
C GLU A 389 -6.09 -12.58 6.62
N GLU A 390 -6.17 -11.78 7.69
CA GLU A 390 -7.08 -12.04 8.82
C GLU A 390 -8.14 -10.95 9.02
N GLU A 391 -7.88 -9.73 8.56
CA GLU A 391 -8.79 -8.59 8.77
C GLU A 391 -9.89 -8.50 7.70
N ASP A 392 -11.12 -8.30 8.16
CA ASP A 392 -12.22 -7.82 7.33
C ASP A 392 -12.28 -6.30 7.45
N PHE A 393 -11.83 -5.60 6.41
CA PHE A 393 -11.84 -4.14 6.36
C PHE A 393 -13.24 -3.64 6.01
N ASP A 394 -13.87 -2.85 6.89
CA ASP A 394 -15.21 -2.30 6.64
C ASP A 394 -15.21 -1.12 5.66
N THR A 395 -14.23 -0.23 5.77
CA THR A 395 -14.11 1.00 4.97
C THR A 395 -12.88 0.99 4.08
N LEU A 396 -12.89 1.83 3.03
CA LEU A 396 -11.74 1.98 2.14
C LEU A 396 -10.55 2.60 2.89
N ASP A 397 -10.80 3.57 3.76
CA ASP A 397 -9.73 4.27 4.48
C ASP A 397 -9.02 3.34 5.48
N SER A 398 -9.73 2.44 6.17
CA SER A 398 -9.09 1.45 7.05
C SER A 398 -8.22 0.46 6.27
N TYR A 399 -8.69 0.03 5.09
CA TYR A 399 -7.91 -0.81 4.18
C TYR A 399 -6.62 -0.12 3.71
N LEU A 400 -6.71 1.15 3.29
CA LEU A 400 -5.55 1.93 2.86
C LEU A 400 -4.59 2.22 4.01
N GLN A 401 -5.12 2.44 5.21
CA GLN A 401 -4.31 2.68 6.41
C GLN A 401 -3.51 1.43 6.79
N ALA A 402 -4.14 0.24 6.76
CA ALA A 402 -3.43 -1.02 7.00
C ALA A 402 -2.31 -1.29 6.00
N ILE A 403 -2.44 -0.84 4.74
CA ILE A 403 -1.36 -0.90 3.75
C ILE A 403 -0.20 0.01 4.13
N LYS A 404 -0.50 1.24 4.57
CA LYS A 404 0.52 2.22 4.99
C LYS A 404 1.25 1.80 6.26
N ASP A 405 0.54 1.19 7.20
CA ASP A 405 1.08 0.73 8.47
C ASP A 405 1.88 -0.57 8.34
N ASN A 406 1.76 -1.28 7.21
CA ASN A 406 2.50 -2.50 6.96
C ASN A 406 3.99 -2.23 6.70
N THR A 407 4.82 -2.73 7.61
CA THR A 407 6.29 -2.60 7.54
C THR A 407 6.97 -3.71 6.73
N LEU A 408 6.23 -4.73 6.31
CA LEU A 408 6.76 -5.89 5.60
C LEU A 408 6.95 -5.61 4.09
N PRO A 409 8.07 -6.03 3.48
CA PRO A 409 8.35 -5.82 2.06
C PRO A 409 7.57 -6.81 1.16
N VAL A 410 6.27 -6.56 1.00
CA VAL A 410 5.34 -7.39 0.21
C VAL A 410 5.46 -7.15 -1.31
N GLY A 411 4.87 -8.03 -2.11
CA GLY A 411 4.79 -7.96 -3.58
C GLY A 411 6.02 -8.48 -4.34
N LYS A 412 7.12 -8.80 -3.64
CA LYS A 412 8.38 -9.26 -4.26
C LYS A 412 8.53 -10.78 -4.34
N ALA A 413 7.61 -11.53 -3.73
CA ALA A 413 7.60 -12.99 -3.69
C ALA A 413 6.23 -13.51 -4.12
N TYR A 414 6.20 -14.73 -4.64
CA TYR A 414 4.96 -15.46 -4.83
C TYR A 414 4.30 -15.77 -3.48
N ASP A 415 2.97 -15.87 -3.47
CA ASP A 415 2.18 -16.27 -2.32
C ASP A 415 2.24 -17.80 -2.15
N PRO A 416 2.74 -18.32 -1.01
CA PRO A 416 2.85 -19.76 -0.78
C PRO A 416 1.50 -20.47 -0.74
N ARG A 417 0.40 -19.78 -0.40
CA ARG A 417 -0.94 -20.37 -0.27
C ARG A 417 -1.52 -20.82 -1.61
N PHE A 418 -1.21 -20.09 -2.68
CA PHE A 418 -1.55 -20.52 -4.04
C PHE A 418 -0.45 -21.38 -4.63
N LEU A 419 0.81 -20.96 -4.48
CA LEU A 419 1.90 -21.54 -5.25
C LEU A 419 2.30 -22.95 -4.77
N LEU A 420 2.30 -23.25 -3.47
CA LEU A 420 2.66 -24.59 -2.99
C LEU A 420 1.65 -25.66 -3.43
N PRO A 421 0.32 -25.46 -3.33
CA PRO A 421 -0.65 -26.39 -3.92
C PRO A 421 -0.51 -26.50 -5.44
N ALA A 422 -0.32 -25.38 -6.14
CA ALA A 422 -0.13 -25.36 -7.59
C ALA A 422 1.10 -26.17 -8.03
N LEU A 423 2.24 -26.00 -7.35
CA LEU A 423 3.45 -26.78 -7.63
C LEU A 423 3.25 -28.26 -7.32
N THR A 424 2.57 -28.57 -6.21
CA THR A 424 2.26 -29.96 -5.84
C THR A 424 1.37 -30.63 -6.91
N PHE A 425 0.38 -29.92 -7.42
CA PHE A 425 -0.45 -30.36 -8.55
C PHE A 425 0.39 -30.60 -9.81
N CYS A 426 1.31 -29.70 -10.15
CA CYS A 426 2.19 -29.85 -11.31
C CYS A 426 3.12 -31.08 -11.20
N VAL A 427 3.57 -31.42 -10.00
CA VAL A 427 4.40 -32.60 -9.74
C VAL A 427 3.58 -33.88 -9.86
N PHE A 428 2.36 -33.93 -9.28
CA PHE A 428 1.53 -35.14 -9.30
C PHE A 428 0.80 -35.40 -10.61
N SER A 429 0.61 -34.40 -11.46
CA SER A 429 -0.21 -34.56 -12.67
C SER A 429 0.35 -35.61 -13.64
N ASP A 430 -0.53 -36.52 -14.08
CA ASP A 430 -0.27 -37.52 -15.12
C ASP A 430 0.13 -36.91 -16.47
N ALA A 431 -0.24 -35.65 -16.71
CA ALA A 431 0.13 -34.90 -17.90
C ALA A 431 1.63 -34.49 -17.93
N GLN A 432 2.43 -34.94 -16.95
CA GLN A 432 3.87 -34.67 -16.83
C GLN A 432 4.21 -33.18 -16.93
N ILE A 433 3.40 -32.33 -16.31
CA ILE A 433 3.56 -30.86 -16.36
C ILE A 433 4.96 -30.43 -15.87
N LEU A 434 5.44 -31.06 -14.80
CA LEU A 434 6.72 -30.77 -14.18
C LEU A 434 7.48 -32.06 -13.87
N ASP A 435 8.58 -32.32 -14.59
CA ASP A 435 9.49 -33.42 -14.25
C ASP A 435 10.39 -33.08 -13.03
N ALA A 436 11.06 -34.10 -12.49
CA ALA A 436 11.88 -33.96 -11.29
C ALA A 436 13.11 -33.05 -11.49
N GLN A 437 13.72 -33.05 -12.69
CA GLN A 437 14.88 -32.21 -13.00
C GLN A 437 14.46 -30.74 -13.07
N ALA A 438 13.39 -30.44 -13.81
CA ALA A 438 12.81 -29.12 -13.95
C ALA A 438 12.30 -28.56 -12.62
N ALA A 439 11.74 -29.39 -11.73
CA ALA A 439 11.33 -28.96 -10.40
C ALA A 439 12.50 -28.41 -9.57
N VAL A 440 13.71 -28.94 -9.80
CA VAL A 440 14.91 -28.51 -9.10
C VAL A 440 15.53 -27.31 -9.81
N GLU A 441 15.79 -27.41 -11.11
CA GLU A 441 16.43 -26.35 -11.92
C GLU A 441 15.61 -25.05 -11.99
N ARG A 442 14.28 -25.13 -11.88
CA ARG A 442 13.38 -23.95 -11.90
C ARG A 442 13.04 -23.44 -10.50
N HIS A 443 13.80 -23.84 -9.48
CA HIS A 443 13.67 -23.41 -8.08
C HIS A 443 12.36 -23.79 -7.37
N CYS A 444 11.59 -24.78 -7.84
CA CYS A 444 10.36 -25.21 -7.15
C CYS A 444 10.66 -25.86 -5.79
N LEU A 445 11.66 -26.75 -5.74
CA LEU A 445 12.14 -27.34 -4.48
C LEU A 445 12.68 -26.27 -3.53
N ALA A 446 13.51 -25.37 -4.05
CA ALA A 446 14.08 -24.28 -3.27
C ALA A 446 12.97 -23.41 -2.63
N TYR A 447 11.94 -23.07 -3.41
CA TYR A 447 10.79 -22.32 -2.90
C TYR A 447 10.01 -23.08 -1.83
N ALA A 448 9.71 -24.37 -2.05
CA ALA A 448 9.00 -25.18 -1.06
C ALA A 448 9.75 -25.28 0.27
N LEU A 449 11.09 -25.38 0.24
CA LEU A 449 11.92 -25.41 1.43
C LEU A 449 11.80 -24.12 2.26
N THR A 450 11.67 -22.95 1.62
CA THR A 450 11.42 -21.69 2.36
C THR A 450 10.07 -21.68 3.08
N GLY A 451 9.06 -22.35 2.51
CA GLY A 451 7.74 -22.52 3.13
C GLY A 451 7.76 -23.19 4.51
N LEU A 452 8.79 -24.00 4.80
CA LEU A 452 8.98 -24.63 6.12
C LEU A 452 9.27 -23.61 7.24
N SER A 453 9.78 -22.43 6.90
CA SER A 453 10.03 -21.36 7.88
C SER A 453 8.77 -20.54 8.22
N SER A 454 7.64 -20.76 7.54
CA SER A 454 6.42 -20.00 7.80
C SER A 454 5.88 -20.24 9.22
N THR A 455 5.37 -19.19 9.86
CA THR A 455 4.66 -19.28 11.16
C THR A 455 3.34 -20.04 11.02
N SER A 456 2.72 -20.04 9.83
CA SER A 456 1.49 -20.78 9.54
C SER A 456 1.74 -22.28 9.37
N ALA A 457 1.11 -23.09 10.23
CA ALA A 457 1.18 -24.55 10.16
C ALA A 457 0.60 -25.12 8.86
N ALA A 458 -0.37 -24.42 8.26
CA ALA A 458 -0.96 -24.80 6.98
C ALA A 458 0.07 -24.67 5.85
N ILE A 459 0.82 -23.56 5.80
CA ILE A 459 1.89 -23.35 4.80
C ILE A 459 2.99 -24.40 4.94
N ARG A 460 3.42 -24.69 6.18
CA ARG A 460 4.40 -25.75 6.44
C ARG A 460 3.91 -27.12 5.97
N SER A 461 2.64 -27.45 6.24
CA SER A 461 2.02 -28.69 5.76
C SER A 461 1.97 -28.79 4.24
N MET A 462 1.65 -27.70 3.54
CA MET A 462 1.65 -27.65 2.07
C MET A 462 3.08 -27.84 1.50
N ALA A 463 4.09 -27.23 2.13
CA ALA A 463 5.48 -27.42 1.76
C ALA A 463 5.93 -28.87 1.95
N ILE A 464 5.61 -29.49 3.10
CA ILE A 464 5.88 -30.92 3.35
C ILE A 464 5.18 -31.81 2.32
N GLY A 465 3.93 -31.48 1.96
CA GLY A 465 3.18 -32.17 0.90
C GLY A 465 3.92 -32.14 -0.44
N PHE A 466 4.43 -30.98 -0.85
CA PHE A 466 5.26 -30.86 -2.05
C PHE A 466 6.55 -31.69 -1.96
N LEU A 467 7.24 -31.67 -0.81
CA LEU A 467 8.48 -32.44 -0.61
C LEU A 467 8.24 -33.95 -0.74
N ASN A 468 7.16 -34.48 -0.15
CA ASN A 468 6.78 -35.89 -0.31
C ASN A 468 6.46 -36.23 -1.77
N ALA A 469 5.73 -35.35 -2.47
CA ALA A 469 5.42 -35.53 -3.89
C ALA A 469 6.68 -35.60 -4.74
N LEU A 470 7.62 -34.69 -4.51
CA LEU A 470 8.87 -34.62 -5.26
C LEU A 470 9.80 -35.78 -4.92
N ALA A 471 9.85 -36.24 -3.67
CA ALA A 471 10.66 -37.41 -3.28
C ALA A 471 10.25 -38.65 -4.08
N SER A 472 8.95 -38.97 -4.10
CA SER A 472 8.42 -40.08 -4.91
C SER A 472 8.74 -39.90 -6.40
N LYS A 473 8.57 -38.69 -6.94
CA LYS A 473 8.88 -38.43 -8.35
C LYS A 473 10.37 -38.50 -8.67
N LEU A 474 11.23 -38.12 -7.73
CA LEU A 474 12.69 -38.22 -7.88
C LEU A 474 13.15 -39.68 -7.92
N GLU A 475 12.57 -40.55 -7.09
CA GLU A 475 12.90 -41.99 -7.04
C GLU A 475 12.71 -42.65 -8.41
N ASP A 476 11.56 -42.40 -9.03
CA ASP A 476 11.17 -42.94 -10.34
C ASP A 476 11.85 -42.24 -11.52
N SER A 477 12.49 -41.08 -11.30
CA SER A 477 13.08 -40.30 -12.39
C SER A 477 14.38 -40.91 -12.94
N ALA A 478 14.70 -40.58 -14.20
CA ALA A 478 16.01 -40.83 -14.81
C ALA A 478 17.04 -39.73 -14.50
N TYR A 479 16.72 -38.80 -13.58
CA TYR A 479 17.58 -37.67 -13.27
C TYR A 479 18.88 -38.13 -12.61
N ARG A 480 20.03 -37.72 -13.19
CA ARG A 480 21.36 -38.18 -12.73
C ARG A 480 21.66 -37.79 -11.28
N GLY A 481 21.22 -36.61 -10.85
CA GLY A 481 21.43 -36.10 -9.48
C GLY A 481 20.37 -36.56 -8.48
N LYS A 482 19.52 -37.55 -8.82
CA LYS A 482 18.37 -37.92 -7.97
C LYS A 482 18.77 -38.44 -6.60
N THR A 483 19.87 -39.17 -6.49
CA THR A 483 20.28 -39.79 -5.23
C THR A 483 20.60 -38.75 -4.17
N GLN A 484 21.36 -37.72 -4.53
CA GLN A 484 21.78 -36.65 -3.63
C GLN A 484 20.60 -35.79 -3.19
N LEU A 485 19.71 -35.44 -4.14
CA LEU A 485 18.52 -34.65 -3.84
C LEU A 485 17.48 -35.43 -3.04
N ASN A 486 17.27 -36.71 -3.36
CA ASN A 486 16.35 -37.54 -2.59
C ASN A 486 16.87 -37.72 -1.16
N HIS A 487 18.18 -37.94 -0.98
CA HIS A 487 18.79 -37.98 0.35
C HIS A 487 18.57 -36.67 1.10
N LEU A 488 18.79 -35.49 0.48
CA LEU A 488 18.50 -34.20 1.09
C LEU A 488 17.03 -34.09 1.53
N VAL A 489 16.08 -34.38 0.64
CA VAL A 489 14.64 -34.26 0.91
C VAL A 489 14.22 -35.21 2.03
N LEU A 490 14.63 -36.49 1.97
CA LEU A 490 14.31 -37.49 2.99
C LEU A 490 14.96 -37.16 4.34
N SER A 491 16.21 -36.70 4.37
CA SER A 491 16.86 -36.24 5.60
C SER A 491 16.12 -35.06 6.23
N ILE A 492 15.64 -34.11 5.43
CA ILE A 492 14.82 -32.99 5.93
C ILE A 492 13.51 -33.53 6.51
N LEU A 493 12.77 -34.35 5.75
CA LEU A 493 11.50 -34.92 6.19
C LEU A 493 11.64 -35.73 7.50
N ALA A 494 12.67 -36.57 7.60
CA ALA A 494 12.99 -37.33 8.81
C ALA A 494 13.35 -36.40 9.99
N SER A 495 14.09 -35.33 9.74
CA SER A 495 14.46 -34.36 10.78
C SER A 495 13.25 -33.57 11.29
N LEU A 496 12.30 -33.23 10.41
CA LEU A 496 11.05 -32.54 10.79
C LEU A 496 10.15 -33.38 11.70
N GLN A 497 10.22 -34.71 11.60
CA GLN A 497 9.47 -35.61 12.50
C GLN A 497 9.96 -35.54 13.96
N THR A 498 11.21 -35.09 14.19
CA THR A 498 11.79 -34.99 15.55
C THR A 498 11.38 -33.73 16.30
N SER A 499 11.03 -32.66 15.59
CA SER A 499 10.46 -31.42 16.15
C SER A 499 9.21 -31.04 15.33
N PRO A 500 8.10 -31.77 15.49
CA PRO A 500 6.91 -31.51 14.73
C PRO A 500 6.33 -30.15 15.16
N GLN A 501 5.93 -29.35 14.16
CA GLN A 501 5.22 -28.09 14.30
C GLN A 501 6.05 -26.83 14.63
N GLU A 502 7.34 -26.90 14.92
CA GLU A 502 8.17 -25.70 15.05
C GLU A 502 8.57 -25.14 13.66
N PRO A 503 8.43 -23.82 13.39
CA PRO A 503 8.93 -23.23 12.16
C PRO A 503 10.46 -23.31 12.09
N LEU A 504 11.00 -23.55 10.91
CA LEU A 504 12.44 -23.49 10.71
C LEU A 504 12.93 -22.03 10.81
N PRO A 505 14.13 -21.79 11.35
CA PRO A 505 14.80 -20.51 11.18
C PRO A 505 14.91 -20.14 9.70
N ALA A 506 14.69 -18.87 9.35
CA ALA A 506 14.68 -18.42 7.96
C ALA A 506 16.05 -18.62 7.29
N ALA A 507 17.13 -18.42 8.04
CA ALA A 507 18.49 -18.71 7.56
C ALA A 507 18.70 -20.18 7.20
N MET A 508 18.11 -21.12 7.96
CA MET A 508 18.19 -22.55 7.66
C MET A 508 17.37 -22.90 6.41
N SER A 509 16.14 -22.38 6.30
CA SER A 509 15.28 -22.69 5.16
C SER A 509 15.88 -22.20 3.83
N ILE A 510 16.45 -20.98 3.83
CA ILE A 510 17.15 -20.41 2.67
C ILE A 510 18.46 -21.17 2.39
N PHE A 511 19.20 -21.57 3.42
CA PHE A 511 20.37 -22.42 3.26
C PHE A 511 20.03 -23.73 2.55
N LEU A 512 19.01 -24.46 3.01
CA LEU A 512 18.57 -25.70 2.40
C LEU A 512 18.07 -25.46 0.96
N ALA A 513 17.38 -24.36 0.73
CA ALA A 513 16.94 -23.95 -0.61
C ALA A 513 18.13 -23.77 -1.56
N GLN A 514 19.19 -23.09 -1.13
CA GLN A 514 20.40 -22.92 -1.92
C GLN A 514 21.22 -24.21 -2.05
N ALA A 515 21.31 -25.01 -0.98
CA ALA A 515 21.97 -26.30 -0.99
C ALA A 515 21.33 -27.25 -2.03
N SER A 516 20.01 -27.20 -2.19
CA SER A 516 19.32 -27.97 -3.24
C SER A 516 19.80 -27.61 -4.65
N GLN A 517 20.07 -26.32 -4.91
CA GLN A 517 20.59 -25.84 -6.20
C GLN A 517 22.06 -26.23 -6.41
N VAL A 518 22.85 -26.18 -5.34
CA VAL A 518 24.25 -26.64 -5.36
C VAL A 518 24.30 -28.13 -5.69
N LEU A 519 23.50 -28.96 -5.03
CA LEU A 519 23.44 -30.40 -5.25
C LEU A 519 22.93 -30.78 -6.64
N ALA A 520 22.11 -29.93 -7.26
CA ALA A 520 21.65 -30.12 -8.63
C ALA A 520 22.78 -29.97 -9.67
N ASN A 521 23.84 -29.21 -9.34
CA ASN A 521 24.97 -28.97 -10.23
C ASN A 521 26.28 -29.50 -9.63
N PRO A 522 26.75 -30.69 -10.06
CA PRO A 522 28.03 -31.26 -9.60
C PRO A 522 29.26 -30.39 -9.88
N THR A 523 29.20 -29.45 -10.83
CA THR A 523 30.31 -28.52 -11.14
C THR A 523 30.32 -27.29 -10.23
N HIS A 524 29.35 -27.14 -9.34
CA HIS A 524 29.27 -26.00 -8.44
C HIS A 524 30.42 -26.02 -7.43
N PHE A 525 31.08 -24.87 -7.21
CA PHE A 525 32.27 -24.77 -6.35
C PHE A 525 32.03 -25.14 -4.87
N LEU A 526 30.77 -25.10 -4.41
CA LEU A 526 30.36 -25.55 -3.07
C LEU A 526 29.85 -27.00 -3.01
N TYR A 527 29.82 -27.72 -4.13
CA TYR A 527 29.21 -29.05 -4.20
C TYR A 527 29.80 -30.00 -3.16
N GLU A 528 31.13 -30.06 -3.07
CA GLU A 528 31.83 -30.93 -2.13
C GLU A 528 31.50 -30.59 -0.68
N LYS A 529 31.52 -29.30 -0.30
CA LYS A 529 31.20 -28.85 1.06
C LYS A 529 29.76 -29.20 1.46
N VAL A 530 28.80 -28.98 0.56
CA VAL A 530 27.38 -29.33 0.80
C VAL A 530 27.21 -30.85 0.90
N MET A 531 27.91 -31.61 0.06
CA MET A 531 27.88 -33.08 0.12
C MET A 531 28.45 -33.62 1.43
N GLN A 532 29.60 -33.10 1.87
CA GLN A 532 30.21 -33.49 3.15
C GLN A 532 29.28 -33.19 4.34
N LEU A 533 28.57 -32.05 4.31
CA LEU A 533 27.57 -31.72 5.32
C LEU A 533 26.41 -32.72 5.31
N LEU A 534 25.91 -33.07 4.13
CA LEU A 534 24.80 -34.00 3.97
C LEU A 534 25.15 -35.43 4.40
N LEU A 535 26.39 -35.87 4.16
CA LEU A 535 26.87 -37.21 4.52
C LEU A 535 27.30 -37.34 5.99
N ARG A 536 27.47 -36.22 6.72
CA ARG A 536 27.94 -36.23 8.11
C ARG A 536 26.97 -36.86 9.09
N SER A 537 25.66 -36.72 8.85
CA SER A 537 24.61 -37.23 9.73
C SER A 537 23.33 -37.50 8.92
N PRO A 538 22.62 -38.60 9.20
CA PRO A 538 21.33 -38.87 8.54
C PRO A 538 20.25 -37.83 8.92
N LEU A 539 20.36 -37.26 10.12
CA LEU A 539 19.49 -36.19 10.62
C LEU A 539 20.22 -34.85 10.58
N LEU A 540 19.52 -33.83 10.09
CA LEU A 540 20.01 -32.45 9.99
C LEU A 540 19.63 -31.66 11.24
N GLN A 541 20.55 -30.81 11.70
CA GLN A 541 20.27 -29.87 12.79
C GLN A 541 19.48 -28.66 12.25
N LEU A 542 18.15 -28.79 12.15
CA LEU A 542 17.30 -27.78 11.49
C LEU A 542 17.14 -26.46 12.27
N HIS A 543 17.33 -26.46 13.59
CA HIS A 543 17.12 -25.28 14.46
C HIS A 543 18.43 -24.55 14.83
N ASP A 544 19.42 -24.56 13.94
CA ASP A 544 20.67 -23.82 14.10
C ASP A 544 21.16 -23.28 12.76
N ILE A 545 22.09 -22.32 12.78
CA ILE A 545 22.77 -21.85 11.56
C ILE A 545 23.91 -22.83 11.25
N PRO A 546 23.96 -23.43 10.04
CA PRO A 546 25.03 -24.33 9.65
C PRO A 546 26.40 -23.67 9.77
N LEU A 547 27.39 -24.40 10.29
CA LEU A 547 28.77 -23.89 10.44
C LEU A 547 29.36 -23.41 9.10
N MET A 548 28.94 -24.01 7.98
CA MET A 548 29.34 -23.62 6.63
C MET A 548 28.94 -22.18 6.27
N LEU A 549 27.97 -21.57 6.98
CA LEU A 549 27.63 -20.15 6.83
C LEU A 549 28.52 -19.21 7.66
N SER A 550 29.53 -19.73 8.35
CA SER A 550 30.49 -18.89 9.07
C SER A 550 31.56 -18.36 8.13
N THR A 551 31.59 -17.05 7.90
CA THR A 551 32.62 -16.39 7.07
C THR A 551 34.04 -16.55 7.64
N ALA A 552 34.19 -16.88 8.92
CA ALA A 552 35.48 -17.16 9.55
C ALA A 552 36.08 -18.52 9.14
N HIS A 553 35.27 -19.42 8.58
CA HIS A 553 35.68 -20.77 8.18
C HIS A 553 35.81 -20.92 6.66
N VAL A 554 35.90 -19.81 5.93
CA VAL A 554 36.13 -19.84 4.48
C VAL A 554 37.61 -20.13 4.21
N ASP A 555 37.87 -21.18 3.45
CA ASP A 555 39.22 -21.55 3.06
C ASP A 555 39.82 -20.49 2.12
N GLY A 556 41.12 -20.21 2.26
CA GLY A 556 41.87 -19.27 1.42
C GLY A 556 42.14 -19.75 -0.01
N ASN A 557 41.17 -20.43 -0.63
CA ASN A 557 41.26 -20.95 -1.99
C ASN A 557 40.84 -19.88 -3.03
N GLU A 558 41.02 -20.18 -4.32
CA GLU A 558 40.67 -19.25 -5.42
C GLU A 558 39.17 -18.89 -5.47
N ASN A 559 38.30 -19.71 -4.86
CA ASN A 559 36.86 -19.49 -4.81
C ASN A 559 36.39 -18.79 -3.51
N ALA A 560 37.31 -18.38 -2.61
CA ALA A 560 36.98 -17.78 -1.33
C ALA A 560 36.03 -16.58 -1.46
N HIS A 561 36.25 -15.70 -2.44
CA HIS A 561 35.37 -14.55 -2.69
C HIS A 561 33.96 -14.94 -3.12
N LYS A 562 33.82 -16.02 -3.92
CA LYS A 562 32.50 -16.54 -4.34
C LYS A 562 31.77 -17.19 -3.18
N GLU A 563 32.49 -17.92 -2.32
CA GLU A 563 31.96 -18.54 -1.11
C GLU A 563 31.49 -17.48 -0.12
N VAL A 564 32.30 -16.46 0.16
CA VAL A 564 31.91 -15.32 1.00
C VAL A 564 30.66 -14.63 0.46
N ALA A 565 30.60 -14.35 -0.85
CA ALA A 565 29.43 -13.72 -1.46
C ALA A 565 28.17 -14.60 -1.34
N TRP A 566 28.31 -15.91 -1.52
CA TRP A 566 27.21 -16.86 -1.34
C TRP A 566 26.71 -16.89 0.11
N ILE A 567 27.62 -16.98 1.07
CA ILE A 567 27.31 -16.95 2.50
C ILE A 567 26.59 -15.65 2.88
N LEU A 568 27.12 -14.49 2.47
CA LEU A 568 26.50 -13.19 2.78
C LEU A 568 25.10 -13.05 2.17
N ASN A 569 24.85 -13.60 0.97
CA ASN A 569 23.51 -13.59 0.39
C ASN A 569 22.52 -14.45 1.21
N VAL A 570 22.94 -15.63 1.67
CA VAL A 570 22.10 -16.50 2.52
C VAL A 570 21.83 -15.82 3.87
N LEU A 571 22.86 -15.22 4.48
CA LEU A 571 22.72 -14.53 5.77
C LEU A 571 21.87 -13.26 5.66
N SER A 572 22.09 -12.44 4.62
CA SER A 572 21.31 -11.21 4.40
C SER A 572 19.82 -11.50 4.25
N ALA A 573 19.48 -12.57 3.51
CA ALA A 573 18.09 -12.99 3.35
C ALA A 573 17.56 -13.78 4.57
N GLY A 574 18.43 -14.38 5.37
CA GLY A 574 18.08 -15.28 6.48
C GLY A 574 17.71 -14.60 7.80
N ILE A 575 17.96 -13.30 7.96
CA ILE A 575 17.57 -12.56 9.16
C ILE A 575 16.19 -11.91 8.97
N LYS A 576 15.15 -12.53 9.54
CA LYS A 576 13.76 -12.07 9.39
C LYS A 576 13.05 -11.83 10.73
N SER A 577 13.41 -12.59 11.75
CA SER A 577 12.72 -12.61 13.04
C SER A 577 13.67 -12.41 14.23
N PRO A 578 13.14 -12.06 15.42
CA PRO A 578 13.93 -12.04 16.66
C PRO A 578 14.55 -13.40 17.01
N GLN A 579 13.92 -14.51 16.59
CA GLN A 579 14.48 -15.86 16.78
C GLN A 579 15.74 -16.05 15.92
N ASP A 580 15.72 -15.57 14.68
CA ASP A 580 16.92 -15.58 13.82
C ASP A 580 18.03 -14.75 14.47
N LEU A 581 17.71 -13.56 15.00
CA LEU A 581 18.70 -12.70 15.68
C LEU A 581 19.45 -13.45 16.81
N LEU A 582 18.75 -14.28 17.60
CA LEU A 582 19.38 -15.09 18.66
C LEU A 582 20.37 -16.10 18.10
N LEU A 583 20.08 -16.73 16.96
CA LEU A 583 20.98 -17.67 16.29
C LEU A 583 22.20 -16.95 15.70
N TYR A 584 22.00 -15.79 15.08
CA TYR A 584 23.09 -14.97 14.54
C TYR A 584 24.04 -14.56 15.66
N ARG A 585 23.49 -14.22 16.83
CA ARG A 585 24.27 -13.93 18.03
C ARG A 585 25.01 -15.18 18.54
N LYS A 586 24.33 -16.32 18.66
CA LYS A 586 24.91 -17.60 19.13
C LYS A 586 26.11 -18.02 18.28
N ARG A 587 26.04 -17.81 16.95
CA ARG A 587 27.10 -18.15 15.99
C ARG A 587 28.09 -17.02 15.69
N ASN A 588 28.03 -15.92 16.45
CA ASN A 588 28.87 -14.73 16.26
C ASN A 588 28.90 -14.21 14.80
N VAL A 589 27.76 -14.25 14.11
CA VAL A 589 27.68 -13.84 12.70
C VAL A 589 28.08 -12.39 12.53
N PHE A 590 27.55 -11.49 13.36
CA PHE A 590 27.84 -10.05 13.30
C PHE A 590 29.32 -9.74 13.53
N GLY A 591 29.96 -10.36 14.53
CA GLY A 591 31.39 -10.18 14.75
C GLY A 591 32.23 -10.60 13.54
N ASN A 592 31.88 -11.75 12.94
CA ASN A 592 32.61 -12.26 11.79
C ASN A 592 32.44 -11.38 10.53
N VAL A 593 31.25 -10.80 10.29
CA VAL A 593 31.02 -9.94 9.11
C VAL A 593 31.62 -8.54 9.28
N LEU A 594 31.64 -7.99 10.50
CA LEU A 594 32.32 -6.71 10.78
C LEU A 594 33.84 -6.85 10.59
N ALA A 595 34.41 -7.96 11.05
CA ALA A 595 35.81 -8.30 10.79
C ALA A 595 36.09 -8.51 9.30
N LEU A 596 35.18 -9.18 8.59
CA LEU A 596 35.28 -9.39 7.15
C LEU A 596 35.29 -8.04 6.39
N TYR A 597 34.44 -7.08 6.74
CA TYR A 597 34.42 -5.77 6.09
C TYR A 597 35.74 -5.01 6.25
N ALA A 598 36.32 -5.07 7.45
CA ALA A 598 37.60 -4.41 7.78
C ALA A 598 38.81 -5.14 7.19
N SER A 599 38.63 -6.33 6.62
CA SER A 599 39.72 -7.10 6.01
C SER A 599 40.26 -6.38 4.77
N PRO A 600 41.59 -6.36 4.56
CA PRO A 600 42.19 -5.81 3.34
C PRO A 600 41.75 -6.57 2.08
N ASN A 601 41.32 -7.83 2.21
CA ASN A 601 40.85 -8.67 1.10
C ASN A 601 39.37 -8.46 0.77
N ALA A 602 38.67 -7.57 1.48
CA ALA A 602 37.26 -7.29 1.24
C ALA A 602 37.08 -6.45 -0.02
N THR A 603 36.41 -7.01 -1.02
CA THR A 603 35.97 -6.27 -2.20
C THR A 603 34.86 -5.29 -1.83
N GLU A 604 34.67 -4.23 -2.62
CA GLU A 604 33.56 -3.28 -2.46
C GLU A 604 32.21 -3.98 -2.40
N ARG A 605 31.95 -4.93 -3.32
CA ARG A 605 30.74 -5.77 -3.32
C ARG A 605 30.56 -6.58 -2.02
N THR A 606 31.64 -7.05 -1.41
CA THR A 606 31.59 -7.73 -0.11
C THR A 606 31.16 -6.74 0.98
N ARG A 607 31.71 -5.52 0.96
CA ARG A 607 31.38 -4.45 1.90
C ARG A 607 29.91 -4.02 1.78
N GLU A 608 29.42 -3.81 0.56
CA GLU A 608 28.00 -3.53 0.28
C GLU A 608 27.09 -4.62 0.87
N LYS A 609 27.44 -5.90 0.67
CA LYS A 609 26.65 -7.02 1.21
C LYS A 609 26.67 -7.13 2.73
N VAL A 610 27.77 -6.75 3.38
CA VAL A 610 27.81 -6.65 4.84
C VAL A 610 26.91 -5.51 5.32
N VAL A 611 26.94 -4.35 4.66
CA VAL A 611 26.04 -3.23 4.98
C VAL A 611 24.57 -3.61 4.76
N GLU A 612 24.25 -4.31 3.68
CA GLU A 612 22.92 -4.85 3.42
C GLU A 612 22.44 -5.80 4.53
N LEU A 613 23.31 -6.72 4.97
CA LEU A 613 23.00 -7.62 6.09
C LEU A 613 22.73 -6.83 7.38
N LEU A 614 23.56 -5.83 7.70
CA LEU A 614 23.36 -4.98 8.89
C LEU A 614 22.08 -4.14 8.79
N TRP A 615 21.75 -3.67 7.58
CA TRP A 615 20.53 -2.92 7.31
C TRP A 615 19.27 -3.78 7.52
N ASN A 616 19.29 -5.01 7.00
CA ASN A 616 18.22 -5.98 7.19
C ASN A 616 18.11 -6.38 8.67
N ALA A 617 19.24 -6.59 9.35
CA ALA A 617 19.27 -6.86 10.78
C ALA A 617 18.65 -5.72 11.58
N ALA A 618 18.97 -4.46 11.25
CA ALA A 618 18.43 -3.28 11.94
C ALA A 618 16.90 -3.15 11.84
N ALA A 619 16.27 -3.81 10.86
CA ALA A 619 14.81 -3.88 10.74
C ALA A 619 14.16 -4.79 11.78
N VAL A 620 14.91 -5.74 12.35
CA VAL A 620 14.41 -6.73 13.30
C VAL A 620 14.39 -6.13 14.71
N GLU A 621 13.30 -6.35 15.43
CA GLU A 621 13.13 -5.90 16.80
C GLU A 621 14.28 -6.39 17.71
N GLY A 622 14.88 -5.48 18.48
CA GLY A 622 15.97 -5.78 19.41
C GLY A 622 17.35 -5.96 18.77
N ALA A 623 17.44 -5.99 17.43
CA ALA A 623 18.72 -6.12 16.73
C ALA A 623 19.60 -4.89 16.89
N GLY A 624 19.03 -3.68 16.80
CA GLY A 624 19.75 -2.42 17.01
C GLY A 624 20.43 -2.39 18.38
N THR A 625 19.69 -2.72 19.44
CA THR A 625 20.22 -2.83 20.81
C THR A 625 21.36 -3.85 20.89
N THR A 626 21.21 -5.02 20.27
CA THR A 626 22.22 -6.09 20.28
C THR A 626 23.49 -5.65 19.57
N LEU A 627 23.37 -5.06 18.37
CA LEU A 627 24.50 -4.61 17.56
C LEU A 627 25.28 -3.47 18.24
N ILE A 628 24.57 -2.54 18.89
CA ILE A 628 25.18 -1.42 19.61
C ILE A 628 25.94 -1.93 20.85
N THR A 629 25.27 -2.70 21.72
CA THR A 629 25.80 -3.05 23.05
C THR A 629 26.80 -4.19 23.05
N ARG A 630 26.66 -5.16 22.13
CA ARG A 630 27.46 -6.40 22.12
C ARG A 630 28.45 -6.50 20.98
N ASN A 631 28.12 -5.95 19.82
CA ASN A 631 29.00 -6.02 18.64
C ASN A 631 29.80 -4.73 18.41
N GLY A 632 29.57 -3.67 19.20
CA GLY A 632 30.32 -2.43 19.10
C GLY A 632 30.15 -1.72 17.76
N VAL A 633 28.98 -1.87 17.10
CA VAL A 633 28.77 -1.41 15.72
C VAL A 633 28.97 0.10 15.56
N VAL A 634 28.67 0.89 16.59
CA VAL A 634 28.84 2.36 16.56
C VAL A 634 30.32 2.73 16.40
N ALA A 635 31.18 2.22 17.29
CA ALA A 635 32.62 2.45 17.21
C ALA A 635 33.22 1.93 15.89
N TRP A 636 32.70 0.79 15.40
CA TRP A 636 33.09 0.25 14.11
C TRP A 636 32.71 1.19 12.95
N ILE A 637 31.48 1.73 12.91
CA ILE A 637 31.04 2.69 11.89
C ILE A 637 31.95 3.92 11.89
N GLU A 638 32.27 4.47 13.07
CA GLU A 638 33.15 5.64 13.18
C GLU A 638 34.55 5.37 12.66
N GLN A 639 35.11 4.20 12.98
CA GLN A 639 36.40 3.78 12.46
C GLN A 639 36.39 3.71 10.93
N GLN A 640 35.31 3.19 10.31
CA GLN A 640 35.21 3.10 8.85
C GLN A 640 34.97 4.47 8.20
N LEU A 641 34.20 5.37 8.84
CA LEU A 641 34.01 6.74 8.34
C LEU A 641 35.32 7.54 8.38
N GLY A 642 36.21 7.27 9.35
CA GLY A 642 37.52 7.90 9.43
C GLY A 642 38.51 7.45 8.34
N THR A 643 38.26 6.32 7.68
CA THR A 643 39.13 5.77 6.62
C THR A 643 38.64 6.02 5.20
N GLN A 644 37.36 6.36 5.02
CA GLN A 644 36.76 6.67 3.71
C GLN A 644 36.83 8.17 3.39
N LEU A 645 37.43 8.52 2.24
CA LEU A 645 37.61 9.91 1.79
C LEU A 645 36.32 10.55 1.22
N ASP A 646 35.41 9.73 0.66
CA ASP A 646 34.08 10.15 0.22
C ASP A 646 33.05 9.77 1.30
N GLY A 647 32.30 10.76 1.79
CA GLY A 647 31.43 10.62 2.95
C GLY A 647 30.50 9.40 2.88
N GLY A 648 30.69 8.45 3.80
CA GLY A 648 29.92 7.20 3.92
C GLY A 648 28.46 7.42 4.32
N VAL A 649 27.65 8.01 3.43
CA VAL A 649 26.22 8.29 3.64
C VAL A 649 25.45 7.03 4.03
N GLU A 650 25.78 5.88 3.44
CA GLU A 650 25.13 4.60 3.75
C GLU A 650 25.38 4.16 5.20
N LEU A 651 26.61 4.31 5.69
CA LEU A 651 26.97 3.98 7.07
C LEU A 651 26.30 4.94 8.06
N LYS A 652 26.19 6.24 7.72
CA LYS A 652 25.43 7.21 8.53
C LYS A 652 23.94 6.88 8.58
N ARG A 653 23.33 6.50 7.46
CA ARG A 653 21.93 6.05 7.40
C ARG A 653 21.71 4.78 8.20
N LEU A 654 22.65 3.82 8.11
CA LEU A 654 22.62 2.60 8.92
C LEU A 654 22.65 2.94 10.41
N LEU A 655 23.52 3.87 10.83
CA LEU A 655 23.60 4.34 12.21
C LEU A 655 22.27 4.93 12.69
N ALA A 656 21.60 5.75 11.88
CA ALA A 656 20.29 6.30 12.20
C ALA A 656 19.21 5.21 12.35
N ARG A 657 19.14 4.26 11.41
CA ARG A 657 18.20 3.13 11.47
C ARG A 657 18.43 2.25 12.70
N LEU A 658 19.69 1.99 13.07
CA LEU A 658 20.05 1.23 14.26
C LEU A 658 19.59 1.91 15.55
N TRP A 659 19.64 3.24 15.61
CA TRP A 659 19.16 4.02 16.75
C TRP A 659 17.64 4.02 16.86
N GLU A 660 16.94 4.13 15.73
CA GLU A 660 15.48 4.06 15.69
C GLU A 660 14.96 2.70 16.16
N GLY A 661 15.60 1.61 15.71
CA GLY A 661 15.25 0.24 16.09
C GLY A 661 15.78 -0.22 17.45
N ALA A 662 16.52 0.61 18.19
CA ALA A 662 17.09 0.26 19.50
C ALA A 662 16.18 0.69 20.66
N HIS A 663 16.24 -0.06 21.77
CA HIS A 663 15.62 0.35 23.03
C HIS A 663 16.44 1.48 23.66
N LYS A 664 16.05 2.72 23.36
CA LYS A 664 16.79 3.95 23.70
C LYS A 664 17.11 4.07 25.19
N THR A 665 16.22 3.64 26.08
CA THR A 665 16.44 3.64 27.54
C THR A 665 17.62 2.74 27.92
N HIS A 666 17.58 1.49 27.46
CA HIS A 666 18.62 0.51 27.74
C HIS A 666 19.98 0.92 27.16
N VAL A 667 20.01 1.46 25.94
CA VAL A 667 21.26 1.93 25.32
C VAL A 667 21.84 3.13 26.06
N LYS A 668 21.01 4.07 26.55
CA LYS A 668 21.46 5.22 27.35
C LYS A 668 22.03 4.79 28.69
N GLU A 669 21.40 3.83 29.38
CA GLU A 669 21.90 3.25 30.63
C GLU A 669 23.25 2.55 30.41
N TRP A 670 23.33 1.69 29.40
CA TRP A 670 24.55 0.95 29.06
C TRP A 670 25.72 1.88 28.71
N SER A 671 25.45 2.92 27.91
CA SER A 671 26.47 3.88 27.47
C SER A 671 26.78 5.01 28.46
N ARG A 672 26.09 5.07 29.60
CA ARG A 672 26.11 6.21 30.52
C ARG A 672 25.89 7.56 29.82
N GLY A 673 25.08 7.56 28.76
CA GLY A 673 24.76 8.74 27.95
C GLY A 673 25.78 9.11 26.86
N ALA A 674 26.94 8.46 26.77
CA ALA A 674 28.00 8.83 25.81
C ALA A 674 27.58 8.60 24.35
N VAL A 675 26.87 7.51 24.08
CA VAL A 675 26.55 7.07 22.71
C VAL A 675 25.50 7.98 22.03
N GLY A 676 24.68 8.70 22.80
CA GLY A 676 23.64 9.60 22.27
C GLY A 676 24.18 10.76 21.42
N ALA A 677 25.37 11.27 21.74
CA ALA A 677 25.99 12.39 21.01
C ALA A 677 26.39 12.03 19.58
N HIS A 678 26.77 10.77 19.35
CA HIS A 678 27.25 10.26 18.06
C HIS A 678 26.12 10.13 17.02
N PHE A 679 24.87 9.99 17.47
CA PHE A 679 23.70 9.93 16.59
C PHE A 679 23.24 11.32 16.12
N VAL A 680 23.42 12.36 16.93
CA VAL A 680 23.04 13.74 16.58
C VAL A 680 23.94 14.29 15.46
N ALA A 681 25.22 13.93 15.46
CA ALA A 681 26.19 14.33 14.42
C ALA A 681 26.02 13.60 13.08
N ALA A 682 25.20 12.54 13.01
CA ALA A 682 24.99 11.73 11.81
C ALA A 682 23.69 12.07 11.05
N VAL A 683 22.75 12.75 11.71
CA VAL A 683 21.44 13.17 11.15
C VAL A 683 21.50 14.60 10.57
N VAL A 684 22.50 15.39 10.96
CA VAL A 684 22.88 16.68 10.35
C VAL A 684 23.92 16.45 9.26
#